data_AF-A0A7N0U222-F1
#
_entry.id   AF-A0A7N0U222-F1
#
_cell.length_a   1.000
_cell.length_b   1.000
_cell.length_c   1.000
_cell.angle_alpha   90.00
_cell.angle_beta   90.00
_cell.angle_gamma   90.00
#
_symmetry.space_group_name_H-M   'P 1'
#
loop_
_entity.id
_entity.type
_entity.pdbx_description
1 polymer ?
#
loop_
_entity_poly.entity_id
_entity_poly.type
_entity_poly.pdbx_seq_one_letter_code
_entity_poly.pdbx_strand_id
1 'polypeptide(L)'
;MAGSRKMIRVVVVGDRGTGKSSLIKTAATEAFPDKIPPVLPPTRLPADFYPDRVPLTLVDTSASLDSRIKLLEELKRADVVVLTYACDQPATLERAMNYWMQEIRQLELKVPVIVVGCKLDLRAERDQVSLETVMLPVMQKYREIETCIECSAATQIQVPDVFFYAQKAVLHPTAPIFDQETQSLKPRCIRALKRIFSLCDIDGDGALNDSELNEFQAKCFDAPLKPDELVAIKEVVQDKLPEGINERGLTQLGFMFLQSIFIERGRLETTWAVLRKFGYDNEIKLRDDLIPVPKRRTIDQNVELTDEVVEFLKGIFRVLDQNVDGSIGEEQIAQLFSTAPDNPWDEFPFKDATERTSSDELPLNGFLCKWALMTHLKPALSSANLIYIGLGDQSASAFRVTKSRSSDRKKKQSNRSVFRCLVFGPQNAGKSALLDSFIKRPFSMKAATTNCERYAVNIVENSLGVKKTLILQEIPEERAQNISSRTELLAACDVAIFMYDSSKELSWKKTTELLLEVARTAEETGHCFPCLLVAAKEDLGTYPTAVHDIAKICRNLGIKPPISVSAKNESLDNIFSRIVTAAEHPHLSIPETEIGRGRREYQRLVNRSLMLVSGTYVMHFAPKGSLCTFHNLFSFCLLSSDLELAVGAAVAFIGMAAYRTYSARKNTSA
;
A
#
# COMPACT_ATOMS: atom_id res chain seq x y z
N MET A 1 -7.69 19.64 -11.41
CA MET A 1 -6.36 20.24 -11.26
C MET A 1 -5.37 19.13 -10.93
N ALA A 2 -4.49 18.78 -11.88
CA ALA A 2 -3.48 17.74 -11.73
C ALA A 2 -2.41 18.19 -10.71
N GLY A 3 -1.91 17.27 -9.90
CA GLY A 3 -0.88 17.51 -8.89
C GLY A 3 0.30 18.32 -9.44
N SER A 4 0.86 19.19 -8.59
CA SER A 4 2.00 20.07 -8.89
C SER A 4 2.99 19.43 -9.85
N ARG A 5 3.10 19.96 -11.08
CA ARG A 5 4.01 19.42 -12.10
C ARG A 5 5.43 19.41 -11.57
N LYS A 6 5.92 18.21 -11.27
CA LYS A 6 7.26 17.93 -10.74
C LYS A 6 8.28 18.34 -11.82
N MET A 7 9.24 19.18 -11.45
CA MET A 7 10.42 19.47 -12.27
C MET A 7 11.12 18.16 -12.62
N ILE A 8 11.47 17.95 -13.90
CA ILE A 8 12.19 16.74 -14.34
C ILE A 8 13.70 17.00 -14.29
N ARG A 9 14.45 16.13 -13.62
CA ARG A 9 15.92 16.18 -13.55
C ARG A 9 16.52 15.28 -14.63
N VAL A 10 17.17 15.91 -15.61
CA VAL A 10 17.91 15.24 -16.69
C VAL A 10 19.38 15.21 -16.31
N VAL A 11 19.97 14.03 -16.17
CA VAL A 11 21.40 13.88 -15.89
C VAL A 11 22.14 13.49 -17.15
N VAL A 12 23.07 14.34 -17.60
CA VAL A 12 23.83 14.14 -18.83
C VAL A 12 25.17 13.52 -18.47
N VAL A 13 25.41 12.30 -18.95
CA VAL A 13 26.60 11.48 -18.67
C VAL A 13 27.30 11.05 -19.95
N GLY A 14 28.52 10.53 -19.81
CA GLY A 14 29.36 10.12 -20.93
C GLY A 14 30.81 10.58 -20.76
N ASP A 15 31.66 10.10 -21.66
CA ASP A 15 33.11 10.31 -21.58
C ASP A 15 33.54 11.78 -21.69
N ARG A 16 34.78 12.06 -21.30
CA ARG A 16 35.35 13.40 -21.46
C ARG A 16 35.39 13.76 -22.95
N GLY A 17 34.88 14.95 -23.29
CA GLY A 17 34.93 15.44 -24.66
C GLY A 17 33.84 14.91 -25.59
N THR A 18 32.84 14.17 -25.09
CA THR A 18 31.71 13.72 -25.93
C THR A 18 30.80 14.86 -26.38
N GLY A 19 30.67 15.95 -25.60
CA GLY A 19 29.86 17.13 -25.98
C GLY A 19 28.79 17.54 -24.96
N LYS A 20 28.74 16.92 -23.77
CA LYS A 20 27.75 17.19 -22.70
C LYS A 20 27.49 18.67 -22.42
N SER A 21 28.54 19.41 -22.07
CA SER A 21 28.44 20.81 -21.67
C SER A 21 27.97 21.70 -22.84
N SER A 22 28.49 21.46 -24.05
CA SER A 22 28.05 22.18 -25.26
C SER A 22 26.59 21.90 -25.59
N LEU A 23 26.14 20.65 -25.48
CA LEU A 23 24.75 20.25 -25.69
C LEU A 23 23.81 20.99 -24.73
N ILE A 24 24.10 20.98 -23.42
CA ILE A 24 23.30 21.66 -22.39
C ILE A 24 23.27 23.18 -22.63
N LYS A 25 24.43 23.78 -22.92
CA LYS A 25 24.52 25.22 -23.12
C LYS A 25 23.74 25.66 -24.36
N THR A 26 23.93 24.98 -25.49
CA THR A 26 23.21 25.29 -26.73
C THR A 26 21.70 25.11 -26.55
N ALA A 27 21.24 24.08 -25.83
CA ALA A 27 19.82 23.91 -25.56
C ALA A 27 19.21 25.04 -24.71
N ALA A 28 20.00 25.62 -23.79
CA ALA A 28 19.53 26.70 -22.92
C ALA A 28 19.62 28.09 -23.55
N THR A 29 20.55 28.33 -24.49
CA THR A 29 20.80 29.67 -25.06
C THR A 29 20.55 29.77 -26.56
N GLU A 30 20.18 28.67 -27.22
CA GLU A 30 20.00 28.61 -28.69
C GLU A 30 21.22 29.15 -29.45
N ALA A 31 22.42 28.96 -28.89
CA ALA A 31 23.68 29.47 -29.43
C ALA A 31 24.85 28.57 -29.00
N PHE A 32 25.76 28.27 -29.93
CA PHE A 32 26.96 27.49 -29.63
C PHE A 32 28.01 28.35 -28.89
N PRO A 33 28.59 27.87 -27.78
CA PRO A 33 29.51 28.68 -26.97
C PRO A 33 30.95 28.66 -27.49
N ASP A 34 31.59 29.82 -27.62
CA ASP A 34 33.01 29.95 -27.97
C ASP A 34 33.96 29.34 -26.93
N LYS A 35 33.57 29.42 -25.64
CA LYS A 35 34.29 28.84 -24.50
C LYS A 35 33.30 28.16 -23.57
N ILE A 36 33.53 26.87 -23.30
CA ILE A 36 32.70 26.05 -22.43
C ILE A 36 33.50 25.64 -21.17
N PRO A 37 32.97 25.86 -19.94
CA PRO A 37 33.53 25.25 -18.75
C PRO A 37 33.49 23.71 -18.83
N PRO A 38 34.40 22.99 -18.15
CA PRO A 38 34.42 21.51 -18.18
C PRO A 38 33.14 20.85 -17.64
N VAL A 39 32.46 21.51 -16.69
CA VAL A 39 31.17 21.09 -16.12
C VAL A 39 30.35 22.35 -15.87
N LEU A 40 29.10 22.37 -16.30
CA LEU A 40 28.17 23.46 -16.05
C LEU A 40 27.45 23.33 -14.69
N PRO A 41 27.05 24.46 -14.06
CA PRO A 41 26.09 24.40 -12.96
C PRO A 41 24.73 23.85 -13.46
N PRO A 42 23.88 23.33 -12.57
CA PRO A 42 22.54 22.87 -12.94
C PRO A 42 21.78 23.94 -13.72
N THR A 43 21.41 23.62 -14.96
CA THR A 43 20.79 24.55 -15.90
C THR A 43 19.30 24.28 -15.96
N ARG A 44 18.46 25.30 -15.83
CA ARG A 44 17.00 25.15 -15.85
C ARG A 44 16.43 25.57 -17.20
N LEU A 45 15.68 24.68 -17.83
CA LEU A 45 14.84 25.02 -18.98
C LEU A 45 13.41 25.32 -18.48
N PRO A 46 12.85 26.50 -18.80
CA PRO A 46 11.48 26.87 -18.45
C PRO A 46 10.43 25.87 -18.96
N ALA A 47 9.25 25.88 -18.35
CA ALA A 47 8.15 25.00 -18.74
C ALA A 47 7.71 25.21 -20.20
N ASP A 48 7.71 26.45 -20.68
CA ASP A 48 7.18 26.80 -22.01
C ASP A 48 8.08 26.39 -23.17
N PHE A 49 9.26 25.81 -22.90
CA PHE A 49 10.16 25.30 -23.94
C PHE A 49 9.57 24.09 -24.69
N TYR A 50 8.69 23.30 -24.05
CA TYR A 50 8.14 22.07 -24.63
C TYR A 50 6.62 21.98 -24.47
N PRO A 51 5.90 21.26 -25.38
CA PRO A 51 4.44 21.20 -25.38
C PRO A 51 3.79 20.72 -24.07
N ASP A 52 4.44 19.81 -23.33
CA ASP A 52 3.90 19.28 -22.07
C ASP A 52 3.94 20.29 -20.91
N ARG A 53 4.64 21.42 -21.10
CA ARG A 53 4.76 22.51 -20.14
C ARG A 53 5.24 22.04 -18.76
N VAL A 54 6.31 21.24 -18.76
CA VAL A 54 7.03 20.76 -17.57
C VAL A 54 8.46 21.30 -17.64
N PRO A 55 8.97 21.97 -16.60
CA PRO A 55 10.33 22.49 -16.62
C PRO A 55 11.36 21.37 -16.46
N LEU A 56 12.55 21.56 -17.04
CA LEU A 56 13.67 20.62 -16.93
C LEU A 56 14.82 21.23 -16.12
N THR A 57 15.50 20.39 -15.33
CA THR A 57 16.81 20.72 -14.74
C THR A 57 17.86 19.81 -15.34
N LEU A 58 18.73 20.38 -16.17
CA LEU A 58 19.84 19.70 -16.83
C LEU A 58 21.06 19.69 -15.92
N VAL A 59 21.60 18.51 -15.66
CA VAL A 59 22.76 18.30 -14.80
C VAL A 59 23.91 17.80 -15.66
N ASP A 60 24.92 18.65 -15.82
CA ASP A 60 26.18 18.28 -16.43
C ASP A 60 27.05 17.49 -15.44
N THR A 61 27.75 16.47 -15.91
CA THR A 61 28.56 15.60 -15.05
C THR A 61 30.00 15.50 -15.53
N SER A 62 30.92 15.34 -14.58
CA SER A 62 32.32 15.04 -14.89
C SER A 62 32.55 13.53 -14.98
N ALA A 63 33.36 13.11 -15.95
CA ALA A 63 33.86 11.74 -16.04
C ALA A 63 35.16 11.50 -15.22
N SER A 64 35.63 12.51 -14.47
CA SER A 64 36.84 12.39 -13.62
C SER A 64 36.60 11.51 -12.40
N LEU A 65 37.60 10.70 -12.02
CA LEU A 65 37.54 9.83 -10.85
C LEU A 65 37.24 10.60 -9.55
N ASP A 66 37.79 11.81 -9.39
CA ASP A 66 37.58 12.65 -8.21
C ASP A 66 36.11 13.10 -8.03
N SER A 67 35.31 13.04 -9.09
CA SER A 67 33.88 13.38 -9.08
C SER A 67 32.96 12.17 -9.01
N ARG A 68 33.50 10.95 -8.84
CA ARG A 68 32.71 9.70 -8.91
C ARG A 68 31.57 9.68 -7.89
N ILE A 69 31.82 10.05 -6.64
CA ILE A 69 30.76 10.07 -5.61
C ILE A 69 29.60 10.99 -6.02
N LYS A 70 29.92 12.21 -6.45
CA LYS A 70 28.93 13.19 -6.91
C LYS A 70 28.16 12.70 -8.13
N LEU A 71 28.84 12.08 -9.10
CA LEU A 71 28.19 11.48 -10.28
C LEU A 71 27.15 10.42 -9.87
N LEU A 72 27.51 9.52 -8.94
CA LEU A 72 26.60 8.47 -8.48
C LEU A 72 25.39 9.06 -7.73
N GLU A 73 25.60 10.11 -6.93
CA GLU A 73 24.51 10.83 -6.27
C GLU A 73 23.57 11.50 -7.27
N GLU A 74 24.11 12.12 -8.31
CA GLU A 74 23.30 12.75 -9.36
C GLU A 74 22.51 11.71 -10.15
N LEU A 75 23.14 10.61 -10.54
CA LEU A 75 22.48 9.49 -11.23
C LEU A 75 21.33 8.90 -10.40
N LYS A 76 21.50 8.72 -9.08
CA LYS A 76 20.44 8.25 -8.19
C LYS A 76 19.25 9.22 -8.07
N ARG A 77 19.45 10.49 -8.41
CA ARG A 77 18.42 11.54 -8.40
C ARG A 77 17.84 11.84 -9.78
N ALA A 78 18.35 11.19 -10.83
CA ALA A 78 17.88 11.39 -12.18
C ALA A 78 16.41 10.94 -12.31
N ASP A 79 15.62 11.69 -13.08
CA ASP A 79 14.34 11.19 -13.60
C ASP A 79 14.56 10.56 -14.99
N VAL A 80 15.59 11.00 -15.72
CA VAL A 80 16.04 10.47 -17.01
C VAL A 80 17.53 10.73 -17.18
N VAL A 81 18.22 9.80 -17.86
CA VAL A 81 19.64 9.90 -18.17
C VAL A 81 19.84 10.17 -19.66
N VAL A 82 20.66 11.16 -20.00
CA VAL A 82 21.14 11.38 -21.36
C VAL A 82 22.57 10.87 -21.44
N LEU A 83 22.78 9.76 -22.13
CA LEU A 83 24.08 9.12 -22.29
C LEU A 83 24.71 9.56 -23.62
N THR A 84 25.78 10.35 -23.54
CA THR A 84 26.43 10.94 -24.71
C THR A 84 27.61 10.13 -25.22
N TYR A 85 27.75 10.05 -26.54
CA TYR A 85 28.96 9.67 -27.25
C TYR A 85 29.30 10.73 -28.31
N ALA A 86 30.50 10.69 -28.88
CA ALA A 86 30.95 11.59 -29.93
C ALA A 86 30.88 10.90 -31.30
N CYS A 87 30.16 11.49 -32.25
CA CYS A 87 29.97 10.96 -33.61
C CYS A 87 31.27 10.89 -34.42
N ASP A 88 32.26 11.72 -34.08
CA ASP A 88 33.62 11.72 -34.63
C ASP A 88 34.55 10.67 -33.99
N GLN A 89 34.10 9.99 -32.92
CA GLN A 89 34.92 9.07 -32.12
C GLN A 89 34.17 7.78 -31.77
N PRO A 90 34.16 6.78 -32.67
CA PRO A 90 33.41 5.53 -32.49
C PRO A 90 33.70 4.79 -31.17
N ALA A 91 34.94 4.85 -30.67
CA ALA A 91 35.33 4.24 -29.39
C ALA A 91 34.52 4.76 -28.19
N THR A 92 33.99 5.99 -28.27
CA THR A 92 33.15 6.56 -27.20
C THR A 92 31.77 5.92 -27.14
N LEU A 93 31.24 5.42 -28.27
CA LEU A 93 29.98 4.66 -28.30
C LEU A 93 30.17 3.28 -27.65
N GLU A 94 31.25 2.58 -27.98
CA GLU A 94 31.56 1.29 -27.34
C GLU A 94 31.66 1.44 -25.83
N ARG A 95 32.30 2.51 -25.36
CA ARG A 95 32.41 2.80 -23.93
C ARG A 95 31.08 3.23 -23.31
N ALA A 96 30.23 3.97 -24.02
CA ALA A 96 28.87 4.26 -23.58
C ALA A 96 28.10 2.96 -23.30
N MET A 97 28.21 1.97 -24.18
CA MET A 97 27.48 0.71 -24.05
C MET A 97 28.10 -0.30 -23.08
N ASN A 98 29.42 -0.38 -22.99
CA ASN A 98 30.11 -1.40 -22.19
C ASN A 98 30.47 -0.93 -20.77
N TYR A 99 30.62 0.38 -20.55
CA TYR A 99 30.93 0.94 -19.24
C TYR A 99 29.74 1.69 -18.66
N TRP A 100 29.23 2.73 -19.35
CA TRP A 100 28.22 3.60 -18.77
C TRP A 100 26.86 2.91 -18.55
N MET A 101 26.39 2.13 -19.52
CA MET A 101 25.17 1.34 -19.34
C MET A 101 25.30 0.29 -18.22
N GLN A 102 26.50 -0.27 -18.02
CA GLN A 102 26.74 -1.21 -16.92
C GLN A 102 26.72 -0.51 -15.55
N GLU A 103 27.31 0.69 -15.45
CA GLU A 103 27.25 1.50 -14.23
C GLU A 103 25.81 1.90 -13.87
N ILE A 104 24.99 2.28 -14.87
CA ILE A 104 23.56 2.59 -14.67
C ILE A 104 22.81 1.36 -14.11
N ARG A 105 23.08 0.17 -14.67
CA ARG A 105 22.48 -1.10 -14.20
C ARG A 105 22.96 -1.53 -12.82
N GLN A 106 24.25 -1.37 -12.52
CA GLN A 106 24.80 -1.68 -11.19
C GLN A 106 24.21 -0.81 -10.09
N LEU A 107 23.75 0.39 -10.43
CA LEU A 107 23.01 1.27 -9.52
C LEU A 107 21.52 0.91 -9.38
N GLU A 108 21.04 -0.11 -10.11
CA GLU A 108 19.65 -0.55 -10.16
C GLU A 108 18.67 0.59 -10.51
N LEU A 109 19.12 1.54 -11.33
CA LEU A 109 18.29 2.67 -11.76
C LEU A 109 17.24 2.20 -12.76
N LYS A 110 15.98 2.51 -12.47
CA LYS A 110 14.82 2.19 -13.34
C LYS A 110 14.37 3.39 -14.17
N VAL A 111 15.29 4.30 -14.49
CA VAL A 111 15.01 5.53 -15.22
C VAL A 111 15.29 5.32 -16.72
N PRO A 112 14.54 5.97 -17.62
CA PRO A 112 14.81 5.88 -19.04
C PRO A 112 16.17 6.49 -19.40
N VAL A 113 16.77 5.96 -20.46
CA VAL A 113 18.04 6.42 -21.03
C VAL A 113 17.81 6.90 -22.46
N ILE A 114 18.27 8.11 -22.76
CA ILE A 114 18.36 8.63 -24.13
C ILE A 114 19.82 8.58 -24.55
N VAL A 115 20.14 7.82 -25.59
CA VAL A 115 21.52 7.76 -26.11
C VAL A 115 21.69 8.86 -27.15
N VAL A 116 22.75 9.66 -27.01
CA VAL A 116 22.95 10.86 -27.83
C VAL A 116 24.32 10.89 -28.48
N GLY A 117 24.35 10.79 -29.80
CA GLY A 117 25.54 11.04 -30.61
C GLY A 117 25.74 12.53 -30.81
N CYS A 118 26.73 13.12 -30.18
CA CYS A 118 27.05 14.54 -30.29
C CYS A 118 28.06 14.80 -31.40
N LYS A 119 28.19 16.07 -31.83
CA LYS A 119 29.17 16.52 -32.86
C LYS A 119 28.95 15.86 -34.22
N LEU A 120 27.69 15.69 -34.62
CA LEU A 120 27.34 15.15 -35.93
C LEU A 120 28.01 15.90 -37.09
N ASP A 121 28.27 17.20 -36.92
CA ASP A 121 28.99 18.07 -37.86
C ASP A 121 30.44 17.67 -38.13
N LEU A 122 31.07 16.92 -37.22
CA LEU A 122 32.46 16.48 -37.35
C LEU A 122 32.59 15.04 -37.88
N ARG A 123 31.49 14.36 -38.17
CA ARG A 123 31.53 12.99 -38.72
C ARG A 123 32.09 13.01 -40.14
N ALA A 124 33.10 12.18 -40.40
CA ALA A 124 33.64 12.02 -41.74
C ALA A 124 32.62 11.30 -42.66
N GLU A 125 32.56 11.71 -43.94
CA GLU A 125 31.64 11.10 -44.93
C GLU A 125 31.82 9.58 -45.08
N ARG A 126 33.06 9.09 -44.88
CA ARG A 126 33.39 7.66 -44.96
C ARG A 126 32.83 6.82 -43.80
N ASP A 127 32.49 7.48 -42.70
CA ASP A 127 31.96 6.87 -41.47
C ASP A 127 30.43 7.03 -41.37
N GLN A 128 29.76 7.40 -42.47
CA GLN A 128 28.30 7.42 -42.55
C GLN A 128 27.75 5.99 -42.53
N VAL A 129 27.55 5.46 -41.33
CA VAL A 129 26.71 4.28 -41.09
C VAL A 129 25.35 4.77 -40.59
N SER A 130 24.27 4.15 -41.07
CA SER A 130 22.91 4.44 -40.59
C SER A 130 22.81 4.20 -39.08
N LEU A 131 22.35 5.21 -38.35
CA LEU A 131 22.10 5.14 -36.90
C LEU A 131 21.25 3.92 -36.54
N GLU A 132 20.21 3.64 -37.32
CA GLU A 132 19.33 2.49 -37.15
C GLU A 132 20.10 1.16 -37.14
N THR A 133 21.04 0.98 -38.07
CA THR A 133 21.80 -0.27 -38.21
C THR A 133 22.71 -0.51 -37.01
N VAL A 134 23.28 0.55 -36.44
CA VAL A 134 24.16 0.45 -35.27
C VAL A 134 23.36 0.32 -33.98
N MET A 135 22.24 1.02 -33.86
CA MET A 135 21.50 1.15 -32.59
C MET A 135 20.42 0.09 -32.39
N LEU A 136 19.87 -0.51 -33.45
CA LEU A 136 18.82 -1.54 -33.30
C LEU A 136 19.27 -2.70 -32.39
N PRO A 137 20.47 -3.30 -32.56
CA PRO A 137 20.92 -4.37 -31.66
C PRO A 137 21.18 -3.89 -30.22
N VAL A 138 21.54 -2.61 -30.07
CA VAL A 138 21.82 -1.98 -28.78
C VAL A 138 20.53 -1.78 -27.99
N MET A 139 19.47 -1.27 -28.63
CA MET A 139 18.16 -1.08 -28.01
C MET A 139 17.53 -2.42 -27.62
N GLN A 140 17.73 -3.48 -28.42
CA GLN A 140 17.32 -4.84 -28.06
C GLN A 140 18.06 -5.38 -26.83
N LYS A 141 19.36 -5.06 -26.69
CA LYS A 141 20.18 -5.48 -25.53
C LYS A 141 19.88 -4.67 -24.26
N TYR A 142 19.50 -3.41 -24.42
CA TYR A 142 19.30 -2.45 -23.33
C TYR A 142 17.90 -1.85 -23.37
N ARG A 143 16.95 -2.51 -22.69
CA ARG A 143 15.53 -2.10 -22.63
C ARG A 143 15.30 -0.75 -21.95
N GLU A 144 16.28 -0.27 -21.20
CA GLU A 144 16.25 1.05 -20.56
C GLU A 144 16.47 2.19 -21.58
N ILE A 145 16.99 1.89 -22.77
CA ILE A 145 17.18 2.86 -23.84
C ILE A 145 15.84 3.08 -24.56
N GLU A 146 15.27 4.27 -24.42
CA GLU A 146 14.00 4.62 -25.06
C GLU A 146 14.20 5.07 -26.50
N THR A 147 15.24 5.88 -26.76
CA THR A 147 15.59 6.30 -28.12
C THR A 147 17.05 6.72 -28.25
N CYS A 148 17.53 6.73 -29.49
CA CYS A 148 18.85 7.17 -29.89
C CYS A 148 18.73 8.38 -30.83
N ILE A 149 19.46 9.46 -30.54
CA ILE A 149 19.41 10.71 -31.31
C ILE A 149 20.83 11.14 -31.65
N GLU A 150 21.06 11.58 -32.87
CA GLU A 150 22.31 12.24 -33.24
C GLU A 150 22.08 13.73 -33.37
N CYS A 151 22.98 14.54 -32.84
CA CYS A 151 22.82 15.99 -32.79
C CYS A 151 24.15 16.69 -33.01
N SER A 152 24.06 17.96 -33.41
CA SER A 152 25.19 18.87 -33.42
C SER A 152 24.84 20.14 -32.67
N ALA A 153 25.58 20.40 -31.59
CA ALA A 153 25.47 21.65 -30.86
C ALA A 153 25.99 22.85 -31.69
N ALA A 154 26.94 22.62 -32.59
CA ALA A 154 27.56 23.66 -33.41
C ALA A 154 26.65 24.15 -34.54
N THR A 155 25.96 23.21 -35.21
CA THR A 155 24.99 23.52 -36.28
C THR A 155 23.54 23.52 -35.80
N GLN A 156 23.30 23.30 -34.50
CA GLN A 156 22.00 23.27 -33.83
C GLN A 156 21.03 22.20 -34.34
N ILE A 157 21.56 21.14 -34.97
CA ILE A 157 20.77 20.02 -35.46
C ILE A 157 20.33 19.15 -34.29
N GLN A 158 19.02 18.92 -34.16
CA GLN A 158 18.35 18.02 -33.20
C GLN A 158 18.66 18.26 -31.71
N VAL A 159 19.25 19.40 -31.34
CA VAL A 159 19.51 19.74 -29.93
C VAL A 159 18.22 19.85 -29.10
N PRO A 160 17.14 20.51 -29.58
CA PRO A 160 15.87 20.55 -28.86
C PRO A 160 15.25 19.15 -28.70
N ASP A 161 15.38 18.31 -29.73
CA ASP A 161 14.79 16.96 -29.78
C ASP A 161 15.32 16.09 -28.64
N VAL A 162 16.62 16.16 -28.34
CA VAL A 162 17.24 15.38 -27.24
C VAL A 162 16.49 15.55 -25.93
N PHE A 163 16.22 16.80 -25.55
CA PHE A 163 15.58 17.12 -24.27
C PHE A 163 14.05 17.00 -24.34
N PHE A 164 13.46 17.19 -25.53
CA PHE A 164 12.06 16.85 -25.79
C PHE A 164 11.79 15.35 -25.57
N TYR A 165 12.58 14.47 -26.17
CA TYR A 165 12.43 13.02 -25.99
C TYR A 165 12.78 12.56 -24.57
N ALA A 166 13.78 13.20 -23.93
CA ALA A 166 14.07 12.95 -22.51
C ALA A 166 12.87 13.28 -21.61
N GLN A 167 12.17 14.39 -21.89
CA GLN A 167 10.93 14.75 -21.18
C GLN A 167 9.82 13.72 -21.46
N LYS A 168 9.59 13.38 -22.74
CA LYS A 168 8.56 12.42 -23.14
C LYS A 168 8.74 11.05 -22.49
N ALA A 169 9.97 10.54 -22.43
CA ALA A 169 10.28 9.25 -21.80
C ALA A 169 9.88 9.18 -20.31
N VAL A 170 9.94 10.30 -19.59
CA VAL A 170 9.52 10.36 -18.17
C VAL A 170 8.00 10.50 -18.04
N LEU A 171 7.39 11.33 -18.89
CA LEU A 171 5.96 11.65 -18.83
C LEU A 171 5.08 10.53 -19.39
N HIS A 172 5.58 9.80 -20.39
CA HIS A 172 4.86 8.81 -21.16
C HIS A 172 5.72 7.54 -21.34
N PRO A 173 6.07 6.84 -20.25
CA PRO A 173 6.99 5.71 -20.33
C PRO A 173 6.39 4.57 -21.15
N THR A 174 7.20 3.94 -22.01
CA THR A 174 6.78 2.81 -22.85
C THR A 174 6.66 1.53 -22.05
N ALA A 175 7.62 1.31 -21.14
CA ALA A 175 7.80 0.05 -20.42
C ALA A 175 6.57 -0.48 -19.66
N PRO A 176 5.69 0.35 -19.05
CA PRO A 176 4.49 -0.15 -18.39
C PRO A 176 3.41 -0.64 -19.37
N ILE A 177 3.30 -0.01 -20.54
CA ILE A 177 2.14 -0.17 -21.43
C ILE A 177 2.37 -1.17 -22.57
N PHE A 178 3.61 -1.33 -23.02
CA PHE A 178 3.93 -2.10 -24.23
C PHE A 178 5.17 -2.96 -24.03
N ASP A 179 5.15 -4.15 -24.61
CA ASP A 179 6.29 -5.05 -24.70
C ASP A 179 6.87 -4.98 -26.12
N GLN A 180 8.09 -4.45 -26.22
CA GLN A 180 8.78 -4.28 -27.50
C GLN A 180 9.21 -5.61 -28.13
N GLU A 181 9.34 -6.70 -27.36
CA GLU A 181 9.77 -8.00 -27.91
C GLU A 181 8.59 -8.71 -28.58
N THR A 182 7.44 -8.73 -27.90
CA THR A 182 6.23 -9.38 -28.42
C THR A 182 5.40 -8.44 -29.29
N GLN A 183 5.80 -7.16 -29.43
CA GLN A 183 5.04 -6.10 -30.13
C GLN A 183 3.58 -6.08 -29.69
N SER A 184 3.35 -6.11 -28.37
CA SER A 184 2.00 -6.22 -27.82
C SER A 184 1.82 -5.43 -26.52
N LEU A 185 0.57 -5.06 -26.24
CA LEU A 185 0.20 -4.41 -24.99
C LEU A 185 0.49 -5.33 -23.80
N LYS A 186 1.03 -4.77 -22.72
CA LYS A 186 1.26 -5.53 -21.49
C LYS A 186 -0.05 -5.89 -20.78
N PRO A 187 -0.11 -7.00 -20.03
CA PRO A 187 -1.35 -7.44 -19.36
C PRO A 187 -2.01 -6.35 -18.52
N ARG A 188 -1.25 -5.59 -17.72
CA ARG A 188 -1.81 -4.50 -16.90
C ARG A 188 -2.45 -3.38 -17.74
N CYS A 189 -1.83 -3.03 -18.86
CA CYS A 189 -2.36 -2.04 -19.80
C CYS A 189 -3.67 -2.53 -20.41
N ILE A 190 -3.71 -3.80 -20.86
CA ILE A 190 -4.92 -4.42 -21.39
C ILE A 190 -6.05 -4.37 -20.36
N ARG A 191 -5.79 -4.74 -19.10
CA ARG A 191 -6.81 -4.71 -18.03
C ARG A 191 -7.32 -3.30 -17.75
N ALA A 192 -6.42 -2.30 -17.73
CA ALA A 192 -6.80 -0.90 -17.56
C ALA A 192 -7.64 -0.38 -18.73
N LEU A 193 -7.22 -0.63 -19.96
CA LEU A 193 -7.98 -0.27 -21.16
C LEU A 193 -9.32 -0.99 -21.23
N LYS A 194 -9.40 -2.24 -20.75
CA LYS A 194 -10.66 -3.00 -20.68
C LYS A 194 -11.63 -2.32 -19.73
N ARG A 195 -11.16 -1.89 -18.56
CA ARG A 195 -11.97 -1.09 -17.63
C ARG A 195 -12.43 0.22 -18.26
N ILE A 196 -11.53 0.91 -18.96
CA ILE A 196 -11.87 2.18 -19.62
C ILE A 196 -12.96 1.96 -20.67
N PHE A 197 -12.82 0.93 -21.50
CA PHE A 197 -13.84 0.55 -22.48
C PHE A 197 -15.19 0.31 -21.80
N SER A 198 -15.25 -0.53 -20.77
CA SER A 198 -16.49 -0.80 -20.02
C SER A 198 -17.08 0.42 -19.30
N LEU A 199 -16.29 1.46 -19.04
CA LEU A 199 -16.80 2.73 -18.48
C LEU A 199 -17.31 3.69 -19.57
N CYS A 200 -17.00 3.43 -20.84
CA CYS A 200 -17.44 4.23 -21.99
C CYS A 200 -18.58 3.56 -22.75
N ASP A 201 -18.72 2.24 -22.63
CA ASP A 201 -19.85 1.44 -23.10
C ASP A 201 -21.03 1.67 -22.12
N ILE A 202 -21.82 2.70 -22.39
CA ILE A 202 -22.87 3.22 -21.49
C ILE A 202 -24.09 2.30 -21.53
N ASP A 203 -24.42 1.77 -22.70
CA ASP A 203 -25.53 0.84 -22.88
C ASP A 203 -25.16 -0.63 -22.58
N GLY A 204 -23.86 -0.92 -22.44
CA GLY A 204 -23.34 -2.22 -22.03
C GLY A 204 -23.47 -3.29 -23.12
N ASP A 205 -23.56 -2.87 -24.38
CA ASP A 205 -23.84 -3.74 -25.52
C ASP A 205 -22.58 -4.43 -26.09
N GLY A 206 -21.40 -4.09 -25.55
CA GLY A 206 -20.10 -4.64 -25.92
C GLY A 206 -19.40 -3.91 -27.08
N ALA A 207 -19.95 -2.79 -27.57
CA ALA A 207 -19.37 -1.95 -28.59
C ALA A 207 -19.51 -0.46 -28.24
N LEU A 208 -18.60 0.38 -28.73
CA LEU A 208 -18.73 1.83 -28.62
C LEU A 208 -19.36 2.36 -29.91
N ASN A 209 -20.60 2.84 -29.79
CA ASN A 209 -21.30 3.51 -30.88
C ASN A 209 -20.74 4.94 -31.11
N ASP A 210 -21.24 5.64 -32.14
CA ASP A 210 -20.72 6.97 -32.53
C ASP A 210 -20.89 8.03 -31.44
N SER A 211 -21.96 7.92 -30.65
CA SER A 211 -22.22 8.84 -29.53
C SER A 211 -21.19 8.60 -28.42
N GLU A 212 -21.01 7.35 -28.02
CA GLU A 212 -20.06 6.95 -26.97
C GLU A 212 -18.62 7.24 -27.35
N LEU A 213 -18.24 7.00 -28.61
CA LEU A 213 -16.91 7.35 -29.12
C LEU A 213 -16.66 8.86 -29.07
N ASN A 214 -17.65 9.67 -29.43
CA ASN A 214 -17.53 11.13 -29.35
C ASN A 214 -17.48 11.63 -27.90
N GLU A 215 -18.26 11.04 -26.99
CA GLU A 215 -18.19 11.35 -25.56
C GLU A 215 -16.84 10.96 -24.96
N PHE A 216 -16.34 9.77 -25.29
CA PHE A 216 -15.00 9.32 -24.91
C PHE A 216 -13.93 10.31 -25.39
N GLN A 217 -14.05 10.77 -26.63
CA GLN A 217 -13.08 11.65 -27.25
C GLN A 217 -13.12 13.06 -26.65
N ALA A 218 -14.31 13.63 -26.50
CA ALA A 218 -14.50 14.90 -25.79
C ALA A 218 -13.99 14.81 -24.34
N LYS A 219 -14.20 13.68 -23.66
CA LYS A 219 -13.70 13.46 -22.30
C LYS A 219 -12.18 13.41 -22.27
N CYS A 220 -11.52 12.68 -23.16
CA CYS A 220 -10.07 12.47 -23.07
C CYS A 220 -9.23 13.62 -23.63
N PHE A 221 -9.73 14.32 -24.66
CA PHE A 221 -8.93 15.27 -25.45
C PHE A 221 -9.62 16.62 -25.68
N ASP A 222 -10.73 16.87 -24.96
CA ASP A 222 -11.45 18.15 -24.95
C ASP A 222 -11.96 18.60 -26.34
N ALA A 223 -12.12 17.67 -27.28
CA ALA A 223 -12.71 17.88 -28.60
C ALA A 223 -13.35 16.58 -29.14
N PRO A 224 -14.52 16.64 -29.81
CA PRO A 224 -15.12 15.47 -30.48
C PRO A 224 -14.41 15.14 -31.80
N LEU A 225 -14.68 13.94 -32.36
CA LEU A 225 -14.22 13.58 -33.70
C LEU A 225 -15.10 14.26 -34.76
N LYS A 226 -14.49 14.67 -35.87
CA LYS A 226 -15.29 15.00 -37.06
C LYS A 226 -15.88 13.73 -37.66
N PRO A 227 -17.05 13.79 -38.32
CA PRO A 227 -17.65 12.61 -38.95
C PRO A 227 -16.68 11.86 -39.88
N ASP A 228 -15.95 12.59 -40.72
CA ASP A 228 -14.96 12.00 -41.65
C ASP A 228 -13.79 11.32 -40.92
N GLU A 229 -13.36 11.86 -39.78
CA GLU A 229 -12.28 11.27 -38.95
C GLU A 229 -12.74 9.96 -38.30
N LEU A 230 -14.01 9.91 -37.85
CA LEU A 230 -14.60 8.72 -37.24
C LEU A 230 -14.77 7.59 -38.26
N VAL A 231 -15.21 7.90 -39.47
CA VAL A 231 -15.27 6.94 -40.59
C VAL A 231 -13.87 6.42 -40.92
N ALA A 232 -12.89 7.30 -41.05
CA ALA A 232 -11.51 6.91 -41.35
C ALA A 232 -10.89 6.01 -40.26
N ILE A 233 -11.15 6.30 -38.98
CA ILE A 233 -10.71 5.44 -37.86
C ILE A 233 -11.32 4.05 -38.01
N LYS A 234 -12.62 3.98 -38.31
CA LYS A 234 -13.33 2.72 -38.47
C LYS A 234 -12.78 1.90 -39.64
N GLU A 235 -12.58 2.52 -40.80
CA GLU A 235 -12.02 1.87 -41.97
C GLU A 235 -10.62 1.28 -41.68
N VAL A 236 -9.77 2.03 -40.97
CA VAL A 236 -8.42 1.54 -40.58
C VAL A 236 -8.49 0.32 -39.67
N VAL A 237 -9.44 0.29 -38.73
CA VAL A 237 -9.62 -0.87 -37.85
C VAL A 237 -10.19 -2.05 -38.64
N GLN A 238 -11.22 -1.84 -39.45
CA GLN A 238 -11.88 -2.90 -40.20
C GLN A 238 -10.96 -3.56 -41.22
N ASP A 239 -10.10 -2.78 -41.88
CA ASP A 239 -9.12 -3.26 -42.86
C ASP A 239 -8.09 -4.21 -42.22
N LYS A 240 -7.61 -3.89 -41.01
CA LYS A 240 -6.56 -4.66 -40.34
C LYS A 240 -7.07 -5.70 -39.34
N LEU A 241 -8.24 -5.47 -38.77
CA LEU A 241 -8.90 -6.30 -37.77
C LEU A 241 -10.42 -6.27 -38.01
N PRO A 242 -10.95 -7.15 -38.88
CA PRO A 242 -12.37 -7.16 -39.22
C PRO A 242 -13.30 -7.31 -38.01
N GLU A 243 -12.91 -8.09 -37.00
CA GLU A 243 -13.66 -8.27 -35.74
C GLU A 243 -13.56 -7.06 -34.79
N GLY A 244 -12.74 -6.07 -35.13
CA GLY A 244 -12.58 -4.83 -34.37
C GLY A 244 -13.80 -3.92 -34.48
N ILE A 245 -14.68 -4.14 -35.46
CA ILE A 245 -15.92 -3.38 -35.67
C ILE A 245 -17.05 -4.36 -35.95
N ASN A 246 -18.22 -4.09 -35.37
CA ASN A 246 -19.46 -4.82 -35.63
C ASN A 246 -20.58 -3.83 -36.00
N GLU A 247 -21.80 -4.33 -36.14
CA GLU A 247 -22.98 -3.52 -36.47
C GLU A 247 -23.31 -2.43 -35.43
N ARG A 248 -22.85 -2.60 -34.19
CA ARG A 248 -23.09 -1.68 -33.06
C ARG A 248 -22.01 -0.60 -32.95
N GLY A 249 -20.79 -0.90 -33.36
CA GLY A 249 -19.70 0.07 -33.36
C GLY A 249 -18.32 -0.55 -33.18
N LEU A 250 -17.44 0.18 -32.49
CA LEU A 250 -16.06 -0.25 -32.21
C LEU A 250 -16.06 -1.26 -31.05
N THR A 251 -15.62 -2.49 -31.31
CA THR A 251 -15.59 -3.53 -30.27
C THR A 251 -14.43 -3.31 -29.30
N GLN A 252 -14.44 -4.02 -28.16
CA GLN A 252 -13.32 -3.99 -27.21
C GLN A 252 -11.99 -4.38 -27.89
N LEU A 253 -12.00 -5.34 -28.82
CA LEU A 253 -10.81 -5.74 -29.58
C LEU A 253 -10.33 -4.60 -30.49
N GLY A 254 -11.25 -3.93 -31.20
CA GLY A 254 -10.92 -2.78 -32.03
C GLY A 254 -10.35 -1.61 -31.23
N PHE A 255 -10.91 -1.35 -30.04
CA PHE A 255 -10.39 -0.33 -29.12
C PHE A 255 -8.95 -0.61 -28.68
N MET A 256 -8.64 -1.85 -28.30
CA MET A 256 -7.26 -2.25 -27.94
C MET A 256 -6.31 -2.11 -29.13
N PHE A 257 -6.76 -2.54 -30.30
CA PHE A 257 -5.98 -2.47 -31.53
C PHE A 257 -5.61 -1.03 -31.91
N LEU A 258 -6.53 -0.07 -31.77
CA LEU A 258 -6.24 1.35 -31.95
C LEU A 258 -5.15 1.85 -30.99
N GLN A 259 -5.18 1.43 -29.73
CA GLN A 259 -4.15 1.80 -28.76
C GLN A 259 -2.77 1.24 -29.14
N SER A 260 -2.71 -0.01 -29.63
CA SER A 260 -1.46 -0.58 -30.16
C SER A 260 -0.91 0.22 -31.33
N ILE A 261 -1.76 0.62 -32.30
CA ILE A 261 -1.34 1.45 -33.45
C ILE A 261 -0.76 2.79 -32.98
N PHE A 262 -1.36 3.45 -31.98
CA PHE A 262 -0.82 4.71 -31.47
C PHE A 262 0.57 4.52 -30.88
N ILE A 263 0.78 3.45 -30.11
CA ILE A 263 2.06 3.13 -29.50
C ILE A 263 3.11 2.80 -30.56
N GLU A 264 2.80 1.93 -31.52
CA GLU A 264 3.71 1.53 -32.62
C GLU A 264 4.14 2.72 -33.49
N ARG A 265 3.26 3.73 -33.63
CA ARG A 265 3.57 4.99 -34.34
C ARG A 265 4.29 6.02 -33.47
N GLY A 266 4.72 5.66 -32.27
CA GLY A 266 5.43 6.54 -31.35
C GLY A 266 4.56 7.62 -30.67
N ARG A 267 3.23 7.50 -30.75
CA ARG A 267 2.25 8.45 -30.18
C ARG A 267 1.77 8.03 -28.79
N LEU A 268 2.73 7.70 -27.91
CA LEU A 268 2.48 7.18 -26.55
C LEU A 268 1.62 8.14 -25.71
N GLU A 269 1.75 9.44 -25.93
CA GLU A 269 0.98 10.49 -25.27
C GLU A 269 -0.53 10.32 -25.44
N THR A 270 -0.97 9.73 -26.55
CA THR A 270 -2.40 9.50 -26.83
C THR A 270 -2.97 8.46 -25.85
N THR A 271 -2.31 7.31 -25.74
CA THR A 271 -2.70 6.24 -24.81
C THR A 271 -2.54 6.69 -23.36
N TRP A 272 -1.47 7.40 -23.03
CA TRP A 272 -1.27 7.93 -21.69
C TRP A 272 -2.31 9.00 -21.32
N ALA A 273 -2.72 9.88 -22.25
CA ALA A 273 -3.78 10.85 -21.99
C ALA A 273 -5.08 10.16 -21.57
N VAL A 274 -5.47 9.09 -22.29
CA VAL A 274 -6.61 8.24 -21.95
C VAL A 274 -6.45 7.64 -20.55
N LEU A 275 -5.34 6.94 -20.28
CA LEU A 275 -5.06 6.33 -18.97
C LEU A 275 -5.13 7.37 -17.83
N ARG A 276 -4.50 8.54 -18.01
CA ARG A 276 -4.49 9.60 -17.00
C ARG A 276 -5.87 10.22 -16.78
N LYS A 277 -6.67 10.40 -17.83
CA LYS A 277 -8.05 10.92 -17.71
C LYS A 277 -8.93 10.00 -16.86
N PHE A 278 -8.71 8.69 -16.96
CA PHE A 278 -9.40 7.68 -16.16
C PHE A 278 -8.72 7.37 -14.83
N GLY A 279 -7.73 8.18 -14.43
CA GLY A 279 -7.18 8.17 -13.08
C GLY A 279 -6.01 7.23 -12.86
N TYR A 280 -5.39 6.69 -13.92
CA TYR A 280 -4.23 5.81 -13.79
C TYR A 280 -2.91 6.58 -13.58
N ASP A 281 -1.95 5.92 -12.94
CA ASP A 281 -0.57 6.37 -12.78
C ASP A 281 0.43 5.67 -13.71
N ASN A 282 1.73 5.98 -13.57
CA ASN A 282 2.78 5.35 -14.39
C ASN A 282 2.97 3.86 -14.10
N GLU A 283 2.42 3.33 -13.00
CA GLU A 283 2.40 1.90 -12.69
C GLU A 283 1.15 1.19 -13.21
N ILE A 284 0.26 1.92 -13.90
CA ILE A 284 -1.04 1.47 -14.37
C ILE A 284 -1.92 1.03 -13.17
N LYS A 285 -1.86 1.80 -12.08
CA LYS A 285 -2.76 1.70 -10.94
C LYS A 285 -3.58 2.98 -10.81
N LEU A 286 -4.73 2.90 -10.16
CA LEU A 286 -5.51 4.10 -9.85
C LEU A 286 -4.73 4.95 -8.86
N ARG A 287 -4.66 6.26 -9.11
CA ARG A 287 -3.95 7.19 -8.24
C ARG A 287 -4.56 7.19 -6.84
N ASP A 288 -3.71 7.26 -5.82
CA ASP A 288 -4.12 7.23 -4.41
C ASP A 288 -5.12 8.34 -4.03
N ASP A 289 -5.08 9.50 -4.70
CA ASP A 289 -6.03 10.59 -4.46
C ASP A 289 -7.47 10.27 -4.87
N LEU A 290 -7.64 9.28 -5.74
CA LEU A 290 -8.94 8.80 -6.21
C LEU A 290 -9.45 7.60 -5.42
N ILE A 291 -8.63 7.01 -4.54
CA ILE A 291 -9.00 5.82 -3.77
C ILE A 291 -9.59 6.27 -2.43
N PRO A 292 -10.91 6.13 -2.22
CA PRO A 292 -11.54 6.54 -0.98
C PRO A 292 -11.16 5.58 0.15
N VAL A 293 -10.49 6.11 1.17
CA VAL A 293 -10.17 5.38 2.40
C VAL A 293 -10.46 6.28 3.59
N PRO A 294 -10.98 5.76 4.72
CA PRO A 294 -11.19 6.56 5.91
C PRO A 294 -9.89 7.22 6.41
N LYS A 295 -9.78 8.55 6.25
CA LYS A 295 -8.56 9.33 6.56
C LYS A 295 -8.30 9.53 8.05
N ARG A 296 -9.34 9.45 8.90
CA ARG A 296 -9.25 9.70 10.34
C ARG A 296 -9.64 8.44 11.10
N ARG A 297 -8.65 7.69 11.59
CA ARG A 297 -8.85 6.56 12.51
C ARG A 297 -7.68 6.44 13.48
N THR A 298 -7.95 5.93 14.67
CA THR A 298 -6.91 5.45 15.57
C THR A 298 -6.50 4.03 15.18
N ILE A 299 -5.31 3.61 15.59
CA ILE A 299 -4.76 2.29 15.27
C ILE A 299 -5.54 1.12 15.91
N ASP A 300 -6.35 1.42 16.93
CA ASP A 300 -7.23 0.45 17.61
C ASP A 300 -8.67 0.40 17.06
N GLN A 301 -8.89 0.94 15.84
CA GLN A 301 -10.16 0.86 15.10
C GLN A 301 -10.02 -0.02 13.85
N ASN A 302 -11.06 -0.83 13.59
CA ASN A 302 -11.19 -1.60 12.35
C ASN A 302 -11.91 -0.79 11.26
N VAL A 303 -11.56 -1.08 10.01
CA VAL A 303 -12.32 -0.72 8.82
C VAL A 303 -13.04 -1.99 8.36
N GLU A 304 -14.34 -1.89 8.17
CA GLU A 304 -15.23 -2.99 7.76
C GLU A 304 -16.02 -2.55 6.52
N LEU A 305 -16.43 -3.52 5.70
CA LEU A 305 -17.36 -3.29 4.58
C LEU A 305 -18.75 -2.92 5.13
N THR A 306 -19.47 -2.06 4.43
CA THR A 306 -20.89 -1.81 4.73
C THR A 306 -21.76 -2.94 4.20
N ASP A 307 -22.96 -3.09 4.76
CA ASP A 307 -23.93 -4.11 4.33
C ASP A 307 -24.31 -3.94 2.85
N GLU A 308 -24.39 -2.70 2.37
CA GLU A 308 -24.63 -2.37 0.95
C GLU A 308 -23.54 -2.95 0.04
N VAL A 309 -22.27 -2.79 0.40
CA VAL A 309 -21.16 -3.35 -0.37
C VAL A 309 -21.12 -4.87 -0.27
N VAL A 310 -21.47 -5.44 0.87
CA VAL A 310 -21.59 -6.90 1.02
C VAL A 310 -22.68 -7.46 0.09
N GLU A 311 -23.83 -6.80 -0.04
CA GLU A 311 -24.87 -7.19 -1.00
C GLU A 311 -24.44 -7.02 -2.46
N PHE A 312 -23.73 -5.93 -2.79
CA PHE A 312 -23.10 -5.75 -4.10
C PHE A 312 -22.16 -6.91 -4.45
N LEU A 313 -21.28 -7.29 -3.52
CA LEU A 313 -20.36 -8.41 -3.67
C LEU A 313 -21.08 -9.75 -3.85
N LYS A 314 -22.17 -9.98 -3.12
CA LYS A 314 -23.04 -11.16 -3.35
C LYS A 314 -23.66 -11.14 -4.75
N GLY A 315 -24.07 -9.97 -5.24
CA GLY A 315 -24.56 -9.79 -6.60
C GLY A 315 -23.52 -10.22 -7.65
N ILE A 316 -22.28 -9.73 -7.53
CA ILE A 316 -21.17 -10.14 -8.40
C ILE A 316 -20.94 -11.65 -8.33
N PHE A 317 -20.91 -12.22 -7.13
CA PHE A 317 -20.71 -13.66 -6.97
C PHE A 317 -21.76 -14.47 -7.74
N ARG A 318 -23.04 -14.10 -7.66
CA ARG A 318 -24.13 -14.77 -8.40
C ARG A 318 -23.99 -14.67 -9.92
N VAL A 319 -23.40 -13.59 -10.44
CA VAL A 319 -23.13 -13.43 -11.88
C VAL A 319 -21.98 -14.33 -12.33
N LEU A 320 -20.98 -14.52 -11.47
CA LEU A 320 -19.82 -15.38 -11.75
C LEU A 320 -20.12 -16.88 -11.57
N ASP A 321 -20.97 -17.23 -10.61
CA ASP A 321 -21.44 -18.60 -10.35
C ASP A 321 -22.49 -19.02 -11.39
N GLN A 322 -22.06 -19.18 -12.64
CA GLN A 322 -22.91 -19.54 -13.78
C GLN A 322 -23.53 -20.92 -13.63
N ASN A 323 -22.85 -21.84 -12.94
CA ASN A 323 -23.30 -23.21 -12.71
C ASN A 323 -24.27 -23.32 -11.52
N VAL A 324 -24.42 -22.24 -10.74
CA VAL A 324 -25.26 -22.16 -9.54
C VAL A 324 -24.91 -23.25 -8.52
N ASP A 325 -23.63 -23.59 -8.43
CA ASP A 325 -23.10 -24.61 -7.51
C ASP A 325 -22.69 -24.01 -6.15
N GLY A 326 -22.76 -22.69 -6.02
CA GLY A 326 -22.42 -21.95 -4.81
C GLY A 326 -20.93 -21.69 -4.64
N SER A 327 -20.12 -21.93 -5.68
CA SER A 327 -18.67 -21.77 -5.69
C SER A 327 -18.15 -21.18 -7.00
N ILE A 328 -16.94 -20.63 -6.97
CA ILE A 328 -16.28 -20.06 -8.15
C ILE A 328 -14.85 -20.60 -8.28
N GLY A 329 -14.48 -21.01 -9.48
CA GLY A 329 -13.14 -21.51 -9.82
C GLY A 329 -12.14 -20.40 -10.15
N GLU A 330 -10.93 -20.80 -10.57
CA GLU A 330 -9.85 -19.86 -10.89
C GLU A 330 -10.18 -18.96 -12.09
N GLU A 331 -10.90 -19.48 -13.09
CA GLU A 331 -11.30 -18.72 -14.28
C GLU A 331 -12.28 -17.58 -13.92
N GLN A 332 -13.29 -17.87 -13.09
CA GLN A 332 -14.23 -16.86 -12.60
C GLN A 332 -13.53 -15.82 -11.71
N ILE A 333 -12.54 -16.22 -10.91
CA ILE A 333 -11.71 -15.29 -10.12
C ILE A 333 -10.86 -14.41 -11.06
N ALA A 334 -10.32 -14.98 -12.14
CA ALA A 334 -9.61 -14.20 -13.15
C ALA A 334 -10.53 -13.20 -13.86
N GLN A 335 -11.78 -13.58 -14.12
CA GLN A 335 -12.81 -12.69 -14.67
C GLN A 335 -13.14 -11.53 -13.71
N LEU A 336 -13.32 -11.82 -12.42
CA LEU A 336 -13.58 -10.83 -11.36
C LEU A 336 -12.51 -9.73 -11.36
N PHE A 337 -11.23 -10.09 -11.44
CA PHE A 337 -10.13 -9.14 -11.43
C PHE A 337 -9.61 -8.77 -12.82
N SER A 338 -10.40 -9.01 -13.88
CA SER A 338 -9.96 -8.76 -15.26
C SER A 338 -9.78 -7.28 -15.61
N THR A 339 -10.27 -6.38 -14.76
CA THR A 339 -10.11 -4.91 -14.85
C THR A 339 -9.17 -4.35 -13.79
N ALA A 340 -8.69 -5.19 -12.86
CA ALA A 340 -7.73 -4.82 -11.83
C ALA A 340 -6.28 -5.06 -12.32
N PRO A 341 -5.29 -4.27 -11.86
CA PRO A 341 -3.90 -4.42 -12.30
C PRO A 341 -3.38 -5.84 -12.10
N ASP A 342 -3.68 -6.44 -10.96
CA ASP A 342 -3.28 -7.80 -10.58
C ASP A 342 -4.42 -8.44 -9.78
N ASN A 343 -4.40 -9.76 -9.63
CA ASN A 343 -5.31 -10.45 -8.71
C ASN A 343 -4.75 -10.32 -7.27
N PRO A 344 -5.42 -9.57 -6.37
CA PRO A 344 -4.91 -9.37 -5.01
C PRO A 344 -4.91 -10.68 -4.20
N TRP A 345 -5.59 -11.73 -4.64
CA TRP A 345 -5.73 -12.97 -3.89
C TRP A 345 -4.67 -14.03 -4.19
N ASP A 346 -3.79 -13.82 -5.17
CA ASP A 346 -2.75 -14.80 -5.52
C ASP A 346 -1.52 -14.75 -4.62
N GLU A 347 -1.42 -13.71 -3.79
CA GLU A 347 -0.29 -13.47 -2.90
C GLU A 347 -0.67 -13.62 -1.42
N PHE A 348 0.36 -13.79 -0.59
CA PHE A 348 0.21 -13.68 0.87
C PHE A 348 -0.29 -12.28 1.25
N PRO A 349 -1.28 -12.15 2.16
CA PRO A 349 -1.84 -13.17 3.04
C PRO A 349 -3.14 -13.86 2.56
N PHE A 350 -3.54 -13.71 1.29
CA PHE A 350 -4.91 -14.02 0.84
C PHE A 350 -5.08 -15.40 0.18
N LYS A 351 -4.03 -15.91 -0.49
CA LYS A 351 -4.06 -17.13 -1.31
C LYS A 351 -4.75 -18.31 -0.61
N ASP A 352 -4.26 -18.62 0.59
CA ASP A 352 -4.61 -19.80 1.38
C ASP A 352 -5.46 -19.49 2.61
N ALA A 353 -6.05 -18.30 2.68
CA ALA A 353 -6.66 -17.80 3.91
C ALA A 353 -8.09 -18.27 4.16
N THR A 354 -8.75 -18.96 3.24
CA THR A 354 -10.18 -19.30 3.36
C THR A 354 -10.44 -20.75 3.00
N GLU A 355 -11.60 -21.24 3.44
CA GLU A 355 -12.12 -22.54 3.04
C GLU A 355 -12.27 -22.62 1.51
N ARG A 356 -11.96 -23.81 0.98
CA ARG A 356 -12.12 -24.21 -0.42
C ARG A 356 -12.97 -25.47 -0.47
N THR A 357 -13.70 -25.68 -1.56
CA THR A 357 -14.43 -26.94 -1.79
C THR A 357 -13.44 -28.09 -2.03
N SER A 358 -13.95 -29.33 -2.10
CA SER A 358 -13.13 -30.49 -2.48
C SER A 358 -12.52 -30.39 -3.88
N SER A 359 -13.12 -29.57 -4.74
CA SER A 359 -12.65 -29.28 -6.10
C SER A 359 -11.72 -28.04 -6.17
N ASP A 360 -11.29 -27.52 -5.02
CA ASP A 360 -10.48 -26.30 -4.87
C ASP A 360 -11.16 -24.98 -5.30
N GLU A 361 -12.50 -24.97 -5.33
CA GLU A 361 -13.29 -23.79 -5.69
C GLU A 361 -13.59 -22.93 -4.45
N LEU A 362 -13.86 -21.65 -4.67
CA LEU A 362 -14.12 -20.68 -3.62
C LEU A 362 -15.63 -20.53 -3.37
N PRO A 363 -16.17 -21.01 -2.24
CA PRO A 363 -17.58 -20.83 -1.92
C PRO A 363 -17.90 -19.37 -1.56
N LEU A 364 -19.18 -18.98 -1.61
CA LEU A 364 -19.63 -17.61 -1.28
C LEU A 364 -19.10 -17.10 0.07
N ASN A 365 -19.11 -17.94 1.11
CA ASN A 365 -18.58 -17.57 2.43
C ASN A 365 -17.07 -17.28 2.37
N GLY A 366 -16.30 -18.10 1.65
CA GLY A 366 -14.88 -17.88 1.42
C GLY A 366 -14.61 -16.60 0.63
N PHE A 367 -15.40 -16.34 -0.40
CA PHE A 367 -15.35 -15.11 -1.19
C PHE A 367 -15.54 -13.85 -0.32
N LEU A 368 -16.60 -13.81 0.49
CA LEU A 368 -16.85 -12.69 1.41
C LEU A 368 -15.75 -12.57 2.48
N CYS A 369 -15.22 -13.69 2.97
CA CYS A 369 -14.10 -13.70 3.92
C CYS A 369 -12.82 -13.12 3.32
N LYS A 370 -12.50 -13.40 2.05
CA LYS A 370 -11.33 -12.81 1.37
C LYS A 370 -11.47 -11.28 1.27
N TRP A 371 -12.65 -10.78 0.94
CA TRP A 371 -12.95 -9.34 0.93
C TRP A 371 -12.84 -8.71 2.32
N ALA A 372 -13.40 -9.35 3.35
CA ALA A 372 -13.30 -8.89 4.73
C ALA A 372 -11.83 -8.85 5.22
N LEU A 373 -11.05 -9.89 4.89
CA LEU A 373 -9.62 -9.95 5.21
C LEU A 373 -8.84 -8.81 4.53
N MET A 374 -9.07 -8.61 3.24
CA MET A 374 -8.42 -7.54 2.46
C MET A 374 -8.79 -6.16 3.00
N THR A 375 -10.06 -5.94 3.33
CA THR A 375 -10.53 -4.69 3.94
C THR A 375 -9.87 -4.46 5.30
N HIS A 376 -9.77 -5.50 6.13
CA HIS A 376 -9.18 -5.41 7.46
C HIS A 376 -7.68 -5.10 7.42
N LEU A 377 -6.92 -5.77 6.55
CA LEU A 377 -5.46 -5.65 6.49
C LEU A 377 -4.98 -4.51 5.59
N LYS A 378 -5.62 -4.31 4.43
CA LYS A 378 -5.22 -3.37 3.40
C LYS A 378 -6.44 -2.59 2.86
N PRO A 379 -7.05 -1.67 3.63
CA PRO A 379 -8.26 -0.94 3.21
C PRO A 379 -8.14 -0.23 1.86
N ALA A 380 -6.98 0.37 1.55
CA ALA A 380 -6.72 1.02 0.27
C ALA A 380 -6.74 0.04 -0.90
N LEU A 381 -6.12 -1.13 -0.74
CA LEU A 381 -6.15 -2.19 -1.75
C LEU A 381 -7.57 -2.71 -1.97
N SER A 382 -8.34 -2.89 -0.89
CA SER A 382 -9.74 -3.30 -0.99
C SER A 382 -10.58 -2.25 -1.72
N SER A 383 -10.38 -0.97 -1.41
CA SER A 383 -11.09 0.15 -2.04
C SER A 383 -10.84 0.22 -3.53
N ALA A 384 -9.56 0.15 -3.93
CA ALA A 384 -9.16 0.15 -5.34
C ALA A 384 -9.79 -1.03 -6.09
N ASN A 385 -9.75 -2.24 -5.51
CA ASN A 385 -10.33 -3.42 -6.14
C ASN A 385 -11.86 -3.36 -6.24
N LEU A 386 -12.56 -2.79 -5.26
CA LEU A 386 -13.99 -2.52 -5.39
C LEU A 386 -14.28 -1.58 -6.58
N ILE A 387 -13.48 -0.53 -6.77
CA ILE A 387 -13.62 0.38 -7.92
C ILE A 387 -13.29 -0.32 -9.24
N TYR A 388 -12.33 -1.24 -9.26
CA TYR A 388 -12.00 -2.01 -10.46
C TYR A 388 -13.14 -2.92 -10.91
N ILE A 389 -13.82 -3.58 -9.97
CA ILE A 389 -14.94 -4.49 -10.25
C ILE A 389 -16.29 -3.78 -10.44
N GLY A 390 -16.30 -2.44 -10.47
CA GLY A 390 -17.49 -1.65 -10.81
C GLY A 390 -18.26 -1.05 -9.64
N LEU A 391 -17.69 -1.00 -8.43
CA LEU A 391 -18.28 -0.18 -7.35
C LEU A 391 -18.12 1.30 -7.72
N GLY A 392 -19.18 1.89 -8.28
CA GLY A 392 -19.21 3.27 -8.79
C GLY A 392 -19.18 4.34 -7.68
N ASP A 393 -20.11 5.28 -7.74
CA ASP A 393 -20.14 6.47 -6.87
C ASP A 393 -20.27 6.15 -5.36
N GLN A 394 -20.71 4.93 -5.03
CA GLN A 394 -20.81 4.43 -3.64
C GLN A 394 -19.45 4.10 -3.00
N SER A 395 -18.35 4.15 -3.77
CA SER A 395 -17.01 3.86 -3.26
C SER A 395 -16.61 4.71 -2.04
N ALA A 396 -17.12 5.94 -1.93
CA ALA A 396 -16.86 6.82 -0.78
C ALA A 396 -17.51 6.35 0.53
N SER A 397 -18.65 5.65 0.46
CA SER A 397 -19.39 5.08 1.59
C SER A 397 -19.16 3.57 1.76
N ALA A 398 -18.21 3.00 1.02
CA ALA A 398 -17.97 1.56 1.00
C ALA A 398 -17.53 0.97 2.34
N PHE A 399 -16.99 1.81 3.22
CA PHE A 399 -16.42 1.40 4.48
C PHE A 399 -17.05 2.08 5.69
N ARG A 400 -17.14 1.31 6.77
CA ARG A 400 -17.44 1.79 8.10
C ARG A 400 -16.21 1.67 8.99
N VAL A 401 -15.92 2.72 9.76
CA VAL A 401 -14.93 2.66 10.84
C VAL A 401 -15.63 2.26 12.14
N THR A 402 -15.12 1.22 12.79
CA THR A 402 -15.65 0.72 14.07
C THR A 402 -15.30 1.66 15.24
N LYS A 403 -15.94 1.46 16.39
CA LYS A 403 -15.49 2.06 17.65
C LYS A 403 -14.07 1.57 17.98
N SER A 404 -13.34 2.34 18.78
CA SER A 404 -12.02 1.93 19.25
C SER A 404 -12.12 0.75 20.22
N ARG A 405 -11.17 -0.18 20.21
CA ARG A 405 -11.14 -1.31 21.17
C ARG A 405 -11.13 -0.84 22.62
N SER A 406 -10.44 0.28 22.87
CA SER A 406 -10.47 0.97 24.17
C SER A 406 -11.88 1.39 24.60
N SER A 407 -12.72 1.83 23.68
CA SER A 407 -14.13 2.19 23.95
C SER A 407 -14.97 0.94 24.22
N ASP A 408 -14.79 -0.14 23.46
CA ASP A 408 -15.52 -1.40 23.67
C ASP A 408 -15.19 -2.02 25.02
N ARG A 409 -13.92 -1.95 25.46
CA ARG A 409 -13.52 -2.37 26.82
C ARG A 409 -14.24 -1.58 27.91
N LYS A 410 -14.33 -0.25 27.77
CA LYS A 410 -15.06 0.62 28.71
C LYS A 410 -16.55 0.28 28.74
N LYS A 411 -17.15 -0.02 27.58
CA LYS A 411 -18.55 -0.42 27.44
C LYS A 411 -18.81 -1.90 27.72
N LYS A 412 -17.74 -2.68 27.94
CA LYS A 412 -17.76 -4.13 28.20
C LYS A 412 -18.33 -4.99 27.06
N GLN A 413 -18.62 -4.40 25.90
CA GLN A 413 -19.24 -5.08 24.77
C GLN A 413 -18.72 -4.50 23.44
N SER A 414 -18.46 -5.37 22.46
CA SER A 414 -18.13 -5.02 21.08
C SER A 414 -19.25 -5.41 20.12
N ASN A 415 -19.55 -4.52 19.17
CA ASN A 415 -20.54 -4.75 18.12
C ASN A 415 -19.90 -4.92 16.73
N ARG A 416 -18.58 -5.21 16.67
CA ARG A 416 -17.87 -5.44 15.40
C ARG A 416 -18.44 -6.64 14.67
N SER A 417 -18.30 -6.63 13.34
CA SER A 417 -18.62 -7.79 12.50
C SER A 417 -17.37 -8.64 12.23
N VAL A 418 -16.19 -8.02 12.26
CA VAL A 418 -14.90 -8.68 12.01
C VAL A 418 -14.02 -8.63 13.26
N PHE A 419 -13.58 -9.80 13.72
CA PHE A 419 -12.67 -9.96 14.85
C PHE A 419 -11.35 -10.57 14.41
N ARG A 420 -10.23 -10.03 14.91
CA ARG A 420 -8.89 -10.60 14.70
C ARG A 420 -8.40 -11.32 15.96
N CYS A 421 -8.01 -12.57 15.77
CA CYS A 421 -7.43 -13.42 16.78
C CYS A 421 -5.97 -13.72 16.48
N LEU A 422 -5.07 -13.37 17.40
CA LEU A 422 -3.65 -13.74 17.31
C LEU A 422 -3.43 -15.11 17.96
N VAL A 423 -2.76 -16.01 17.26
CA VAL A 423 -2.49 -17.38 17.73
C VAL A 423 -0.99 -17.52 18.04
N PHE A 424 -0.68 -17.58 19.33
CA PHE A 424 0.67 -17.73 19.88
C PHE A 424 0.90 -19.16 20.40
N GLY A 425 2.17 -19.53 20.52
CA GLY A 425 2.61 -20.80 21.07
C GLY A 425 3.93 -21.25 20.46
N PRO A 426 4.65 -22.19 21.10
CA PRO A 426 5.92 -22.69 20.60
C PRO A 426 5.74 -23.50 19.31
N GLN A 427 6.85 -23.82 18.67
CA GLN A 427 6.89 -24.73 17.54
C GLN A 427 6.23 -26.07 17.93
N ASN A 428 5.44 -26.63 17.01
CA ASN A 428 4.70 -27.89 17.20
C ASN A 428 3.59 -27.87 18.26
N ALA A 429 3.18 -26.70 18.77
CA ALA A 429 2.04 -26.58 19.70
C ALA A 429 0.66 -26.87 19.05
N GLY A 430 0.59 -27.09 17.74
CA GLY A 430 -0.68 -27.34 17.02
C GLY A 430 -1.35 -26.09 16.43
N LYS A 431 -0.64 -24.95 16.36
CA LYS A 431 -1.16 -23.69 15.81
C LYS A 431 -1.69 -23.83 14.38
N SER A 432 -0.86 -24.35 13.46
CA SER A 432 -1.29 -24.51 12.06
C SER A 432 -2.45 -25.51 11.90
N ALA A 433 -2.50 -26.56 12.73
CA ALA A 433 -3.61 -27.51 12.72
C ALA A 433 -4.93 -26.87 13.15
N LEU A 434 -4.91 -25.91 14.09
CA LEU A 434 -6.08 -25.11 14.45
C LEU A 434 -6.55 -24.25 13.26
N LEU A 435 -5.62 -23.58 12.57
CA LEU A 435 -5.94 -22.76 11.39
C LEU A 435 -6.48 -23.62 10.25
N ASP A 436 -5.84 -24.75 9.95
CA ASP A 436 -6.27 -25.67 8.88
C ASP A 436 -7.67 -26.24 9.19
N SER A 437 -7.94 -26.62 10.44
CA SER A 437 -9.28 -27.04 10.87
C SER A 437 -10.32 -25.93 10.74
N PHE A 438 -9.96 -24.67 11.02
CA PHE A 438 -10.87 -23.52 10.93
C PHE A 438 -11.37 -23.26 9.50
N ILE A 439 -10.56 -23.60 8.49
CA ILE A 439 -10.92 -23.52 7.07
C ILE A 439 -11.21 -24.90 6.46
N LYS A 440 -11.55 -25.88 7.32
CA LYS A 440 -11.97 -27.26 6.97
C LYS A 440 -10.98 -28.05 6.11
N ARG A 441 -9.69 -27.76 6.22
CA ARG A 441 -8.64 -28.57 5.60
C ARG A 441 -8.44 -29.87 6.39
N PRO A 442 -8.15 -30.99 5.70
CA PRO A 442 -7.91 -32.26 6.36
C PRO A 442 -6.68 -32.17 7.27
N PHE A 443 -6.74 -32.86 8.41
CA PHE A 443 -5.62 -32.95 9.32
C PHE A 443 -4.41 -33.62 8.64
N SER A 444 -3.24 -33.00 8.76
CA SER A 444 -1.97 -33.55 8.27
C SER A 444 -0.99 -33.75 9.43
N MET A 445 -0.49 -34.98 9.58
CA MET A 445 0.60 -35.29 10.53
C MET A 445 1.92 -34.61 10.14
N LYS A 446 2.11 -34.29 8.86
CA LYS A 446 3.24 -33.53 8.33
C LYS A 446 2.90 -32.04 8.33
N ALA A 447 2.48 -31.50 9.48
CA ALA A 447 2.32 -30.05 9.61
C ALA A 447 3.69 -29.41 9.32
N ALA A 448 3.83 -28.79 8.15
CA ALA A 448 5.04 -28.09 7.79
C ALA A 448 5.32 -27.05 8.86
N THR A 449 6.41 -27.21 9.61
CA THR A 449 6.95 -26.17 10.46
C THR A 449 7.21 -24.97 9.56
N THR A 450 6.27 -24.04 9.56
CA THR A 450 6.32 -22.85 8.73
C THR A 450 6.84 -21.73 9.62
N ASN A 451 8.04 -21.25 9.33
CA ASN A 451 8.61 -20.07 10.01
C ASN A 451 7.94 -18.75 9.54
N CYS A 452 6.78 -18.86 8.88
CA CYS A 452 6.05 -17.76 8.28
C CYS A 452 4.69 -17.58 8.97
N GLU A 453 4.23 -16.33 9.05
CA GLU A 453 2.87 -16.05 9.49
C GLU A 453 1.86 -16.71 8.55
N ARG A 454 0.73 -17.14 9.09
CA ARG A 454 -0.40 -17.71 8.33
C ARG A 454 -1.68 -17.01 8.73
N TYR A 455 -2.63 -16.95 7.80
CA TYR A 455 -3.95 -16.40 8.03
C TYR A 455 -4.99 -17.47 7.71
N ALA A 456 -6.06 -17.50 8.49
CA ALA A 456 -7.25 -18.31 8.23
C ALA A 456 -8.49 -17.49 8.62
N VAL A 457 -9.47 -17.41 7.74
CA VAL A 457 -10.64 -16.55 7.87
C VAL A 457 -11.88 -17.33 7.51
N ASN A 458 -12.84 -17.33 8.41
CA ASN A 458 -14.13 -17.98 8.20
C ASN A 458 -15.23 -17.25 8.98
N ILE A 459 -16.48 -17.62 8.69
CA ILE A 459 -17.65 -17.16 9.42
C ILE A 459 -17.89 -18.08 10.61
N VAL A 460 -18.13 -17.49 11.77
CA VAL A 460 -18.44 -18.18 13.02
C VAL A 460 -19.77 -17.65 13.55
N GLU A 461 -20.66 -18.55 13.94
CA GLU A 461 -21.90 -18.19 14.62
C GLU A 461 -21.64 -18.07 16.13
N ASN A 462 -22.03 -16.93 16.70
CA ASN A 462 -21.98 -16.74 18.15
C ASN A 462 -23.13 -17.50 18.83
N SER A 463 -23.15 -17.51 20.16
CA SER A 463 -24.19 -18.21 20.94
C SER A 463 -25.62 -17.72 20.72
N LEU A 464 -25.80 -16.59 20.02
CA LEU A 464 -27.10 -16.00 19.67
C LEU A 464 -27.47 -16.25 18.19
N GLY A 465 -26.67 -17.04 17.46
CA GLY A 465 -26.87 -17.31 16.03
C GLY A 465 -26.45 -16.16 15.11
N VAL A 466 -25.79 -15.12 15.63
CA VAL A 466 -25.27 -14.01 14.81
C VAL A 466 -23.95 -14.42 14.19
N LYS A 467 -23.88 -14.32 12.86
CA LYS A 467 -22.67 -14.59 12.08
C LYS A 467 -21.65 -13.47 12.24
N LYS A 468 -20.40 -13.85 12.55
CA LYS A 468 -19.24 -12.96 12.66
C LYS A 468 -18.10 -13.48 11.80
N THR A 469 -17.32 -12.59 11.21
CA THR A 469 -16.07 -12.98 10.53
C THR A 469 -14.94 -13.03 11.54
N LEU A 470 -14.29 -14.18 11.66
CA LEU A 470 -13.13 -14.36 12.52
C LEU A 470 -11.89 -14.53 11.66
N ILE A 471 -10.87 -13.70 11.90
CA ILE A 471 -9.55 -13.76 11.27
C ILE A 471 -8.58 -14.35 12.29
N LEU A 472 -8.11 -15.58 12.08
CA LEU A 472 -7.00 -16.17 12.81
C LEU A 472 -5.69 -15.79 12.14
N GLN A 473 -4.72 -15.33 12.92
CA GLN A 473 -3.35 -15.11 12.47
C GLN A 473 -2.38 -15.90 13.33
N GLU A 474 -1.70 -16.85 12.72
CA GLU A 474 -0.63 -17.60 13.37
C GLU A 474 0.63 -16.72 13.46
N ILE A 475 1.15 -16.58 14.68
CA ILE A 475 2.42 -15.90 14.94
C ILE A 475 3.52 -16.94 15.18
N PRO A 476 4.57 -17.01 14.33
CA PRO A 476 5.72 -17.87 14.54
C PRO A 476 6.45 -17.55 15.85
N GLU A 477 7.07 -18.57 16.47
CA GLU A 477 7.78 -18.43 17.76
C GLU A 477 8.88 -17.35 17.71
N GLU A 478 9.69 -17.34 16.65
CA GLU A 478 10.74 -16.32 16.42
C GLU A 478 10.18 -14.89 16.34
N ARG A 479 9.02 -14.73 15.70
CA ARG A 479 8.36 -13.41 15.59
C ARG A 479 7.68 -12.99 16.88
N ALA A 480 7.30 -13.94 17.73
CA ALA A 480 6.69 -13.65 19.03
C ALA A 480 7.69 -13.05 20.03
N GLN A 481 8.98 -13.41 19.94
CA GLN A 481 10.05 -12.86 20.78
C GLN A 481 10.26 -11.34 20.60
N ASN A 482 9.86 -10.78 19.46
CA ASN A 482 10.01 -9.35 19.15
C ASN A 482 8.69 -8.58 19.25
N ILE A 483 7.70 -9.08 20.00
CA ILE A 483 6.35 -8.51 20.05
C ILE A 483 6.32 -7.06 20.55
N SER A 484 7.27 -6.67 21.40
CA SER A 484 7.42 -5.30 21.93
C SER A 484 7.58 -4.25 20.84
N SER A 485 8.18 -4.60 19.70
CA SER A 485 8.32 -3.71 18.55
C SER A 485 7.08 -3.63 17.65
N ARG A 486 6.06 -4.47 17.88
CA ARG A 486 4.88 -4.65 17.01
C ARG A 486 3.60 -4.09 17.62
N THR A 487 3.64 -2.84 18.07
CA THR A 487 2.49 -2.18 18.71
C THR A 487 1.23 -2.18 17.81
N GLU A 488 1.38 -2.03 16.49
CA GLU A 488 0.26 -2.07 15.55
C GLU A 488 -0.48 -3.42 15.52
N LEU A 489 0.27 -4.52 15.68
CA LEU A 489 -0.29 -5.87 15.72
C LEU A 489 -1.16 -6.06 16.97
N LEU A 490 -0.67 -5.58 18.12
CA LEU A 490 -1.40 -5.63 19.39
C LEU A 490 -2.63 -4.72 19.37
N ALA A 491 -2.52 -3.54 18.78
CA ALA A 491 -3.64 -2.61 18.62
C ALA A 491 -4.77 -3.17 17.74
N ALA A 492 -4.42 -4.02 16.75
CA ALA A 492 -5.37 -4.69 15.87
C ALA A 492 -5.95 -5.99 16.46
N CYS A 493 -5.46 -6.45 17.62
CA CYS A 493 -5.88 -7.71 18.24
C CYS A 493 -7.21 -7.55 19.01
N ASP A 494 -8.22 -8.35 18.69
CA ASP A 494 -9.47 -8.42 19.46
C ASP A 494 -9.43 -9.50 20.55
N VAL A 495 -8.65 -10.56 20.36
CA VAL A 495 -8.45 -11.68 21.28
C VAL A 495 -7.14 -12.40 20.94
N ALA A 496 -6.42 -12.91 21.93
CA ALA A 496 -5.23 -13.72 21.73
C ALA A 496 -5.42 -15.13 22.28
N ILE A 497 -4.89 -16.11 21.57
CA ILE A 497 -4.85 -17.51 21.99
C ILE A 497 -3.41 -17.91 22.24
N PHE A 498 -3.20 -18.62 23.33
CA PHE A 498 -1.92 -19.19 23.71
C PHE A 498 -2.05 -20.71 23.71
N MET A 499 -1.50 -21.34 22.67
CA MET A 499 -1.56 -22.78 22.48
C MET A 499 -0.31 -23.45 23.05
N TYR A 500 -0.49 -24.61 23.67
CA TYR A 500 0.60 -25.50 24.06
C TYR A 500 0.22 -26.96 23.82
N ASP A 501 1.23 -27.81 23.63
CA ASP A 501 1.08 -29.26 23.54
C ASP A 501 0.88 -29.83 24.96
N SER A 502 -0.31 -30.37 25.25
CA SER A 502 -0.66 -30.89 26.58
C SER A 502 0.19 -32.08 27.03
N SER A 503 0.84 -32.77 26.09
CA SER A 503 1.74 -33.88 26.37
C SER A 503 3.17 -33.44 26.74
N LYS A 504 3.51 -32.14 26.62
CA LYS A 504 4.88 -31.64 26.78
C LYS A 504 5.00 -30.48 27.77
N GLU A 505 5.71 -30.71 28.88
CA GLU A 505 5.96 -29.69 29.92
C GLU A 505 6.69 -28.44 29.37
N LEU A 506 7.70 -28.62 28.52
CA LEU A 506 8.44 -27.51 27.91
C LEU A 506 7.55 -26.61 27.04
N SER A 507 6.54 -27.18 26.39
CA SER A 507 5.60 -26.40 25.58
C SER A 507 4.80 -25.45 26.46
N TRP A 508 4.33 -25.93 27.61
CA TRP A 508 3.57 -25.14 28.57
C TRP A 508 4.40 -23.99 29.16
N LYS A 509 5.64 -24.26 29.58
CA LYS A 509 6.55 -23.24 30.13
C LYS A 509 6.77 -22.08 29.14
N LYS A 510 7.13 -22.40 27.90
CA LYS A 510 7.30 -21.40 26.83
C LYS A 510 6.03 -20.60 26.55
N THR A 511 4.87 -21.26 26.48
CA THR A 511 3.60 -20.59 26.24
C THR A 511 3.24 -19.61 27.37
N THR A 512 3.58 -19.95 28.61
CA THR A 512 3.35 -19.08 29.78
C THR A 512 4.24 -17.84 29.74
N GLU A 513 5.52 -18.01 29.42
CA GLU A 513 6.48 -16.89 29.24
C GLU A 513 5.97 -15.91 28.16
N LEU A 514 5.55 -16.45 27.01
CA LEU A 514 4.96 -15.68 25.92
C LEU A 514 3.68 -14.95 26.36
N LEU A 515 2.78 -15.61 27.11
CA LEU A 515 1.55 -15.00 27.62
C LEU A 515 1.86 -13.79 28.52
N LEU A 516 2.80 -13.94 29.45
CA LEU A 516 3.20 -12.87 30.36
C LEU A 516 3.84 -11.70 29.61
N GLU A 517 4.71 -11.98 28.65
CA GLU A 517 5.38 -10.96 27.84
C GLU A 517 4.38 -10.17 26.98
N VAL A 518 3.46 -10.86 26.30
CA VAL A 518 2.43 -10.21 25.47
C VAL A 518 1.47 -9.40 26.35
N ALA A 519 1.04 -9.94 27.49
CA ALA A 519 0.17 -9.24 28.43
C ALA A 519 0.83 -7.96 28.96
N ARG A 520 2.10 -8.03 29.39
CA ARG A 520 2.86 -6.86 29.85
C ARG A 520 2.96 -5.80 28.76
N THR A 521 3.35 -6.20 27.55
CA THR A 521 3.47 -5.28 26.41
C THR A 521 2.12 -4.63 26.06
N ALA A 522 1.03 -5.39 26.12
CA ALA A 522 -0.31 -4.87 25.88
C ALA A 522 -0.77 -3.87 26.97
N GLU A 523 -0.38 -4.07 28.22
CA GLU A 523 -0.61 -3.11 29.33
C GLU A 523 0.22 -1.84 29.20
N GLU A 524 1.50 -1.95 28.80
CA GLU A 524 2.41 -0.82 28.57
C GLU A 524 1.91 0.09 27.45
N THR A 525 1.51 -0.52 26.33
CA THR A 525 0.99 0.18 25.14
C THR A 525 -0.48 0.60 25.27
N GLY A 526 -1.22 0.09 26.27
CA GLY A 526 -2.64 0.38 26.47
C GLY A 526 -3.59 -0.38 25.53
N HIS A 527 -3.08 -1.36 24.78
CA HIS A 527 -3.82 -2.19 23.84
C HIS A 527 -4.17 -3.57 24.45
N CYS A 528 -4.72 -3.61 25.66
CA CYS A 528 -5.13 -4.86 26.30
C CYS A 528 -6.27 -5.56 25.56
N PHE A 529 -6.22 -6.89 25.49
CA PHE A 529 -7.24 -7.73 24.88
C PHE A 529 -7.41 -9.04 25.68
N PRO A 530 -8.54 -9.75 25.52
CA PRO A 530 -8.76 -11.06 26.10
C PRO A 530 -7.70 -12.08 25.69
N CYS A 531 -7.24 -12.90 26.64
CA CYS A 531 -6.35 -14.02 26.38
C CYS A 531 -7.04 -15.33 26.73
N LEU A 532 -6.99 -16.29 25.81
CA LEU A 532 -7.48 -17.66 26.00
C LEU A 532 -6.30 -18.61 25.97
N LEU A 533 -6.31 -19.59 26.88
CA LEU A 533 -5.30 -20.62 26.94
C LEU A 533 -5.85 -21.92 26.37
N VAL A 534 -5.08 -22.60 25.51
CA VAL A 534 -5.55 -23.78 24.77
C VAL A 534 -4.55 -24.92 24.93
N ALA A 535 -5.03 -26.03 25.47
CA ALA A 535 -4.28 -27.27 25.63
C ALA A 535 -4.54 -28.16 24.41
N ALA A 536 -3.62 -28.14 23.45
CA ALA A 536 -3.75 -28.90 22.22
C ALA A 536 -3.18 -30.31 22.35
N LYS A 537 -3.65 -31.21 21.48
CA LYS A 537 -3.25 -32.63 21.42
C LYS A 537 -3.66 -33.43 22.65
N GLU A 538 -4.87 -33.16 23.14
CA GLU A 538 -5.46 -33.88 24.26
C GLU A 538 -5.50 -35.40 24.04
N ASP A 539 -5.57 -35.85 22.78
CA ASP A 539 -5.51 -37.26 22.38
C ASP A 539 -4.22 -37.97 22.77
N LEU A 540 -3.15 -37.23 23.07
CA LEU A 540 -1.86 -37.78 23.53
C LEU A 540 -1.75 -37.88 25.07
N GLY A 541 -2.77 -37.44 25.80
CA GLY A 541 -2.78 -37.39 27.27
C GLY A 541 -2.18 -36.11 27.84
N THR A 542 -2.63 -35.74 29.05
CA THR A 542 -2.18 -34.53 29.75
C THR A 542 -1.04 -34.84 30.70
N TYR A 543 0.02 -34.03 30.67
CA TYR A 543 1.11 -34.11 31.63
C TYR A 543 0.62 -33.74 33.06
N PRO A 544 0.62 -34.66 34.04
CA PRO A 544 -0.12 -34.48 35.31
C PRO A 544 0.37 -33.32 36.20
N THR A 545 1.67 -33.08 36.23
CA THR A 545 2.30 -32.08 37.12
C THR A 545 2.03 -30.64 36.68
N ALA A 546 1.68 -30.40 35.41
CA ALA A 546 1.39 -29.06 34.90
C ALA A 546 0.00 -28.54 35.32
N VAL A 547 -0.97 -29.42 35.60
CA VAL A 547 -2.39 -29.04 35.81
C VAL A 547 -2.56 -28.07 36.98
N HIS A 548 -1.84 -28.31 38.09
CA HIS A 548 -1.90 -27.45 39.28
C HIS A 548 -1.29 -26.07 39.01
N ASP A 549 -0.14 -26.02 38.33
CA ASP A 549 0.55 -24.77 38.01
C ASP A 549 -0.23 -23.93 37.00
N ILE A 550 -0.85 -24.57 36.01
CA ILE A 550 -1.75 -23.94 35.05
C ILE A 550 -2.93 -23.28 35.77
N ALA A 551 -3.61 -24.01 36.67
CA ALA A 551 -4.74 -23.48 37.42
C ALA A 551 -4.34 -22.31 38.34
N LYS A 552 -3.11 -22.32 38.88
CA LYS A 552 -2.57 -21.21 39.68
C LYS A 552 -2.32 -19.99 38.82
N ILE A 553 -1.67 -20.13 37.68
CA ILE A 553 -1.37 -19.02 36.75
C ILE A 553 -2.65 -18.41 36.18
N CYS A 554 -3.63 -19.22 35.75
CA CYS A 554 -4.91 -18.72 35.26
C CYS A 554 -5.63 -17.86 36.30
N ARG A 555 -5.67 -18.32 37.57
CA ARG A 555 -6.23 -17.55 38.69
C ARG A 555 -5.46 -16.25 38.94
N ASN A 556 -4.13 -16.30 38.90
CA ASN A 556 -3.29 -15.12 39.09
C ASN A 556 -3.47 -14.09 37.96
N LEU A 557 -3.63 -14.52 36.71
CA LEU A 557 -3.85 -13.59 35.61
C LEU A 557 -5.31 -13.17 35.45
N GLY A 558 -6.26 -13.81 36.14
CA GLY A 558 -7.69 -13.54 35.98
C GLY A 558 -8.26 -14.06 34.64
N ILE A 559 -7.65 -15.09 34.06
CA ILE A 559 -8.10 -15.73 32.82
C ILE A 559 -8.81 -17.06 33.09
N LYS A 560 -9.65 -17.49 32.15
CA LYS A 560 -10.38 -18.76 32.25
C LYS A 560 -9.41 -19.97 32.19
N PRO A 561 -9.80 -21.13 32.74
CA PRO A 561 -9.04 -22.37 32.60
C PRO A 561 -8.78 -22.75 31.12
N PRO A 562 -7.73 -23.55 30.85
CA PRO A 562 -7.42 -23.98 29.48
C PRO A 562 -8.58 -24.67 28.80
N ILE A 563 -8.71 -24.43 27.50
CA ILE A 563 -9.62 -25.16 26.61
C ILE A 563 -8.83 -26.34 26.04
N SER A 564 -9.21 -27.56 26.37
CA SER A 564 -8.62 -28.75 25.76
C SER A 564 -9.18 -28.97 24.36
N VAL A 565 -8.30 -29.30 23.41
CA VAL A 565 -8.65 -29.57 22.02
C VAL A 565 -7.78 -30.68 21.41
N SER A 566 -8.37 -31.46 20.52
CA SER A 566 -7.65 -32.36 19.62
C SER A 566 -8.15 -32.19 18.19
N ALA A 567 -7.25 -31.80 17.28
CA ALA A 567 -7.55 -31.69 15.86
C ALA A 567 -7.77 -33.05 15.17
N LYS A 568 -7.54 -34.16 15.88
CA LYS A 568 -7.64 -35.53 15.33
C LYS A 568 -9.01 -36.16 15.56
N ASN A 569 -9.67 -35.86 16.68
CA ASN A 569 -10.79 -36.65 17.18
C ASN A 569 -12.12 -35.88 17.30
N GLU A 570 -12.11 -34.55 17.38
CA GLU A 570 -13.32 -33.74 17.61
C GLU A 570 -13.41 -32.55 16.65
N SER A 571 -14.65 -32.11 16.36
CA SER A 571 -14.85 -30.82 15.69
C SER A 571 -14.40 -29.69 16.60
N LEU A 572 -13.51 -28.83 16.10
CA LEU A 572 -13.02 -27.66 16.83
C LEU A 572 -14.04 -26.50 16.86
N ASP A 573 -15.24 -26.63 16.28
CA ASP A 573 -16.21 -25.53 16.15
C ASP A 573 -16.51 -24.78 17.46
N ASN A 574 -16.53 -25.51 18.59
CA ASN A 574 -16.74 -24.92 19.92
C ASN A 574 -15.65 -23.91 20.31
N ILE A 575 -14.39 -24.13 19.90
CA ILE A 575 -13.31 -23.18 20.22
C ILE A 575 -13.53 -21.85 19.50
N PHE A 576 -13.97 -21.87 18.24
CA PHE A 576 -14.17 -20.66 17.44
C PHE A 576 -15.30 -19.81 17.99
N SER A 577 -16.41 -20.43 18.42
CA SER A 577 -17.51 -19.72 19.09
C SER A 577 -17.06 -19.09 20.41
N ARG A 578 -16.21 -19.79 21.20
CA ARG A 578 -15.60 -19.25 22.43
C ARG A 578 -14.66 -18.06 22.17
N ILE A 579 -13.89 -18.10 21.08
CA ILE A 579 -13.01 -17.00 20.66
C ILE A 579 -13.82 -15.76 20.32
N VAL A 580 -14.88 -15.91 19.52
CA VAL A 580 -15.81 -14.81 19.18
C VAL A 580 -16.47 -14.26 20.45
N THR A 581 -16.95 -15.13 21.33
CA THR A 581 -17.58 -14.71 22.60
C THR A 581 -16.63 -13.89 23.47
N ALA A 582 -15.35 -14.28 23.54
CA ALA A 582 -14.32 -13.52 24.27
C ALA A 582 -14.06 -12.15 23.64
N ALA A 583 -14.01 -12.07 22.31
CA ALA A 583 -13.82 -10.82 21.57
C ALA A 583 -15.03 -9.86 21.71
N GLU A 584 -16.25 -10.40 21.75
CA GLU A 584 -17.48 -9.62 22.00
C GLU A 584 -17.54 -9.06 23.43
N HIS A 585 -16.98 -9.77 24.40
CA HIS A 585 -17.02 -9.42 25.82
C HIS A 585 -15.62 -9.22 26.39
N PRO A 586 -14.89 -8.18 25.93
CA PRO A 586 -13.45 -8.10 26.17
C PRO A 586 -13.07 -7.94 27.64
N HIS A 587 -14.00 -7.54 28.51
CA HIS A 587 -13.76 -7.35 29.94
C HIS A 587 -13.61 -8.66 30.74
N LEU A 588 -13.96 -9.82 30.18
CA LEU A 588 -14.06 -11.08 30.93
C LEU A 588 -12.75 -11.89 31.03
N SER A 589 -11.80 -11.68 30.12
CA SER A 589 -10.57 -12.49 30.06
C SER A 589 -9.31 -11.69 29.73
N ILE A 590 -9.27 -10.38 30.03
CA ILE A 590 -8.03 -9.61 29.90
C ILE A 590 -7.10 -10.00 31.05
N PRO A 591 -5.87 -10.47 30.77
CA PRO A 591 -4.92 -10.81 31.82
C PRO A 591 -4.50 -9.54 32.59
N GLU A 592 -4.36 -9.68 33.91
CA GLU A 592 -3.84 -8.61 34.78
C GLU A 592 -2.49 -9.04 35.37
N THR A 593 -1.40 -8.43 34.90
CA THR A 593 -0.06 -8.68 35.45
C THR A 593 0.14 -7.94 36.79
N GLU A 594 1.15 -8.32 37.56
CA GLU A 594 1.49 -7.63 38.82
C GLU A 594 1.78 -6.13 38.61
N ILE A 595 2.46 -5.79 37.51
CA ILE A 595 2.74 -4.41 37.10
C ILE A 595 1.44 -3.68 36.75
N GLY A 596 0.55 -4.35 36.00
CA GLY A 596 -0.77 -3.83 35.67
C GLY A 596 -1.64 -3.54 36.90
N ARG A 597 -1.60 -4.42 37.90
CA ARG A 597 -2.29 -4.24 39.19
C ARG A 597 -1.75 -3.02 39.95
N GLY A 598 -0.42 -2.93 40.10
CA GLY A 598 0.23 -1.79 40.78
C GLY A 598 -0.10 -0.46 40.11
N ARG A 599 -0.09 -0.41 38.77
CA ARG A 599 -0.45 0.79 38.00
C ARG A 599 -1.93 1.18 38.18
N ARG A 600 -2.84 0.21 38.22
CA ARG A 600 -4.27 0.47 38.48
C ARG A 600 -4.51 0.95 39.90
N GLU A 601 -3.84 0.38 40.88
CA GLU A 601 -3.91 0.84 42.28
C GLU A 601 -3.39 2.26 42.42
N TYR A 602 -2.25 2.57 41.81
CA TYR A 602 -1.71 3.92 41.73
C TYR A 602 -2.69 4.89 41.04
N GLN A 603 -3.27 4.52 39.89
CA GLN A 603 -4.27 5.35 39.20
C GLN A 603 -5.53 5.57 40.04
N ARG A 604 -6.00 4.57 40.79
CA ARG A 604 -7.13 4.73 41.72
C ARG A 604 -6.78 5.69 42.85
N LEU A 605 -5.55 5.62 43.38
CA LEU A 605 -5.07 6.55 44.40
C LEU A 605 -4.99 7.97 43.85
N VAL A 606 -4.36 8.17 42.68
CA VAL A 606 -4.28 9.48 42.02
C VAL A 606 -5.68 10.05 41.71
N ASN A 607 -6.60 9.24 41.18
CA ASN A 607 -7.96 9.70 40.89
C ASN A 607 -8.75 10.02 42.17
N ARG A 608 -8.57 9.25 43.26
CA ARG A 608 -9.15 9.58 44.57
C ARG A 608 -8.58 10.89 45.10
N SER A 609 -7.27 11.10 44.98
CA SER A 609 -6.61 12.36 45.37
C SER A 609 -7.07 13.54 44.52
N LEU A 610 -7.21 13.39 43.20
CA LEU A 610 -7.73 14.42 42.30
C LEU A 610 -9.21 14.75 42.60
N MET A 611 -10.03 13.75 42.95
CA MET A 611 -11.42 13.95 43.37
C MET A 611 -11.53 14.63 44.74
N LEU A 612 -10.60 14.36 45.66
CA LEU A 612 -10.50 15.08 46.92
C LEU A 612 -10.08 16.53 46.69
N VAL A 613 -9.10 16.78 45.82
CA VAL A 613 -8.65 18.13 45.45
C VAL A 613 -9.78 18.90 44.75
N SER A 614 -10.48 18.31 43.79
CA SER A 614 -11.63 18.97 43.12
C SER A 614 -12.82 19.17 44.07
N GLY A 615 -13.08 18.23 45.00
CA GLY A 615 -14.06 18.37 46.07
C GLY A 615 -13.73 19.49 47.07
N THR A 616 -12.46 19.63 47.45
CA THR A 616 -12.00 20.77 48.27
C THR A 616 -12.03 22.10 47.52
N TYR A 617 -11.76 22.12 46.21
CA TYR A 617 -11.90 23.32 45.39
C TYR A 617 -13.36 23.74 45.21
N VAL A 618 -14.31 22.79 45.13
CA VAL A 618 -15.76 23.08 45.09
C VAL A 618 -16.28 23.53 46.47
N MET A 619 -15.75 23.01 47.57
CA MET A 619 -16.12 23.41 48.94
C MET A 619 -15.53 24.77 49.37
N HIS A 620 -14.59 25.36 48.62
CA HIS A 620 -14.03 26.70 48.89
C HIS A 620 -14.57 27.81 47.97
N PHE A 621 -15.48 27.49 47.05
CA PHE A 621 -16.20 28.48 46.24
C PHE A 621 -17.71 28.48 46.57
N ALA A 622 -18.02 28.86 47.82
CA ALA A 622 -19.32 29.44 48.17
C ALA A 622 -19.10 30.90 48.64
N PRO A 623 -19.95 31.87 48.24
CA PRO A 623 -19.52 33.25 48.09
C PRO A 623 -19.75 34.05 49.38
N LYS A 624 -18.69 34.42 50.09
CA LYS A 624 -18.68 35.66 50.90
C LYS A 624 -17.31 36.30 50.82
N GLY A 625 -17.30 37.55 50.37
CA GLY A 625 -16.10 38.30 50.07
C GLY A 625 -15.22 38.55 51.30
N SER A 626 -13.92 38.44 51.10
CA SER A 626 -12.91 39.26 51.75
C SER A 626 -11.54 39.00 51.08
N LEU A 627 -10.84 40.07 50.76
CA LEU A 627 -9.44 40.09 50.34
C LEU A 627 -8.54 39.83 51.56
N CYS A 628 -7.89 38.65 51.66
CA CYS A 628 -6.68 38.32 52.45
C CYS A 628 -6.51 36.78 52.43
N THR A 629 -5.39 36.11 52.20
CA THR A 629 -3.95 36.45 52.22
C THR A 629 -3.21 35.34 51.44
N PHE A 630 -2.48 35.70 50.38
CA PHE A 630 -1.75 34.77 49.50
C PHE A 630 -0.35 34.38 50.02
N HIS A 631 -0.11 34.47 51.34
CA HIS A 631 1.23 34.31 51.89
C HIS A 631 1.59 32.88 52.35
N ASN A 632 0.60 31.99 52.55
CA ASN A 632 0.84 30.66 53.14
C ASN A 632 1.17 29.54 52.13
N LEU A 633 0.99 29.74 50.83
CA LEU A 633 1.31 28.71 49.83
C LEU A 633 2.80 28.66 49.46
N PHE A 634 3.54 29.76 49.65
CA PHE A 634 4.97 29.82 49.33
C PHE A 634 5.83 29.10 50.39
N SER A 635 5.42 29.15 51.66
CA SER A 635 6.14 28.46 52.75
C SER A 635 5.97 26.95 52.75
N PHE A 636 4.90 26.41 52.15
CA PHE A 636 4.69 24.96 52.11
C PHE A 636 5.49 24.26 51.00
N CYS A 637 5.79 24.96 49.89
CA CYS A 637 6.59 24.41 48.79
C CYS A 637 8.11 24.46 49.05
N LEU A 638 8.59 25.36 49.90
CA LEU A 638 10.03 25.49 50.22
C LEU A 638 10.53 24.49 51.27
N LEU A 639 9.64 23.70 51.89
CA LEU A 639 9.98 22.69 52.91
C LEU A 639 9.91 21.23 52.40
N SER A 640 9.57 21.02 51.13
CA SER A 640 9.53 19.68 50.51
C SER A 640 10.78 19.45 49.67
N SER A 641 11.49 18.35 49.93
CA SER A 641 12.66 17.90 49.16
C SER A 641 12.30 17.18 47.84
N ASP A 642 11.03 17.20 47.41
CA ASP A 642 10.58 16.50 46.20
C ASP A 642 10.63 17.40 44.95
N LEU A 643 11.62 17.12 44.10
CA LEU A 643 11.86 17.83 42.83
C LEU A 643 10.67 17.71 41.85
N GLU A 644 9.93 16.61 41.86
CA GLU A 644 8.77 16.40 40.97
C GLU A 644 7.54 17.22 41.39
N LEU A 645 7.36 17.47 42.69
CA LEU A 645 6.26 18.30 43.19
C LEU A 645 6.48 19.78 42.81
N ALA A 646 7.73 20.23 42.84
CA ALA A 646 8.13 21.57 42.40
C ALA A 646 7.92 21.75 40.89
N VAL A 647 8.21 20.72 40.07
CA VAL A 647 7.96 20.73 38.62
C VAL A 647 6.45 20.75 38.32
N GLY A 648 5.65 19.97 39.05
CA GLY A 648 4.19 19.97 38.91
C GLY A 648 3.57 21.33 39.25
N ALA A 649 4.04 21.98 40.32
CA ALA A 649 3.62 23.32 40.69
C ALA A 649 4.04 24.38 39.65
N ALA A 650 5.25 24.28 39.08
CA ALA A 650 5.74 25.17 38.04
C ALA A 650 4.94 25.04 36.73
N VAL A 651 4.58 23.82 36.32
CA VAL A 651 3.76 23.57 35.12
C VAL A 651 2.35 24.11 35.29
N ALA A 652 1.74 23.94 36.48
CA ALA A 652 0.43 24.52 36.78
C ALA A 652 0.47 26.06 36.79
N PHE A 653 1.56 26.65 37.28
CA PHE A 653 1.76 28.11 37.29
C PHE A 653 1.92 28.67 35.88
N ILE A 654 2.69 28.00 35.01
CA ILE A 654 2.85 28.36 33.59
C ILE A 654 1.51 28.24 32.84
N GLY A 655 0.73 27.19 33.12
CA GLY A 655 -0.61 27.00 32.56
C GLY A 655 -1.60 28.10 32.94
N MET A 656 -1.61 28.52 34.22
CA MET A 656 -2.46 29.64 34.66
C MET A 656 -1.98 31.01 34.16
N ALA A 657 -0.67 31.22 34.04
CA ALA A 657 -0.11 32.44 33.46
C ALA A 657 -0.48 32.55 31.97
N ALA A 658 -0.40 31.45 31.21
CA ALA A 658 -0.83 31.36 29.81
C ALA A 658 -2.34 31.58 29.66
N TYR A 659 -3.16 31.05 30.57
CA TYR A 659 -4.61 31.27 30.58
C TYR A 659 -4.98 32.74 30.89
N ARG A 660 -4.28 33.39 31.83
CA ARG A 660 -4.47 34.83 32.12
C ARG A 660 -4.07 35.72 30.94
N THR A 661 -2.98 35.40 30.24
CA THR A 661 -2.57 36.13 29.03
C THR A 661 -3.53 35.90 27.85
N TYR A 662 -4.06 34.68 27.72
CA TYR A 662 -5.10 34.36 26.73
C TYR A 662 -6.42 35.08 27.02
N SER A 663 -6.84 35.12 28.29
CA SER A 663 -8.05 35.81 28.73
C SER A 663 -7.94 37.34 28.63
N ALA A 664 -6.75 37.92 28.84
CA ALA A 664 -6.52 39.35 28.68
C ALA A 664 -6.54 39.80 27.21
N ARG A 665 -6.04 38.97 26.28
CA ARG A 665 -6.09 39.25 24.83
C ARG A 665 -7.47 39.16 24.20
N LYS A 666 -8.40 38.42 24.80
CA LYS A 666 -9.77 38.25 24.30
C LYS A 666 -10.72 39.40 24.69
N ASN A 667 -10.33 40.24 25.65
CA ASN A 667 -11.13 41.38 26.14
C ASN A 667 -10.68 42.74 25.58
N THR A 668 -9.76 42.78 24.62
CA THR A 668 -9.34 44.01 23.91
C THR A 668 -9.74 44.03 22.42
N SER A 669 -10.68 43.17 22.01
CA SER A 669 -11.24 43.16 20.65
C SER A 669 -12.78 43.19 20.67
N ALA A 670 -13.34 44.14 21.42
CA ALA A 670 -14.73 44.55 21.37
C ALA A 670 -14.80 46.06 21.57
#